data_AF-A0A6A1Q6I8-F1
#
_entry.id   AF-A0A6A1Q6I8-F1
#
_cell.length_a   1.000
_cell.length_b   1.000
_cell.length_c   1.000
_cell.angle_alpha   90.00
_cell.angle_beta   90.00
_cell.angle_gamma   90.00
#
_symmetry.space_group_name_H-M   'P 1'
#
loop_
_entity.id
_entity.type
_entity.pdbx_description
1 polymer ?
#
loop_
_entity_poly.entity_id
_entity_poly.type
_entity_poly.pdbx_seq_one_letter_code
_entity_poly.pdbx_strand_id
1 'polypeptide(L)'
;QRTPTEMSSVLHFYVRPSGHERAASEYTQRKLRGELPELQGVKTELCYNVNWTAESSPSAEEMKKLTWLFGCPLLLDDVAPESWLLPGSTDLLLEVGPRQAELLHASIQQHRAAGLGAVDRVEPTRRYLLSFAHPPSAELEAVALATLHDRMTEQHFPCPIQSFSLGCIPAPLGGPIDILTEGRSALEKANQELGLALDSWDLDFYTKRFQELQRNPSTVEAFDLAQSNSTQASSHPNNVLKFCDNSRSQEGSETQNGCVHSAIQGKEVRFLRPEDPSRPSCFRQRQGLRHVVFTAETHNFPTGVAPFSGATTGTGGRIRDVQCTGRGAHVVAGTAGYCFGNLHIPGYSMPWEDPSFQYPGNFARPLEIAIEASNGASDYGNKFGEPVLAGFARSLGLQLPDGQRREWIKPIMFSGGIGSMEAEHVSKEPPEPGMDVVKVGGPVYRIGVGGGAASSRGDPEMEQKMNRVIRACVEAPGGNPICSLHDQGAGGNGNVLKELSDPAGAVIYTSRFQLGDPTLNALEIWGAEYQESNALLLRPPDRDFLSRVSARERCPACFVGTITGDRRIVLVDDRECPMGRDGQGDAPPTPPPTPVDLDLDWVLGKMPRKGEPGLPRPWPCPLASCQLHLVPQVDRSVGGLVAQQQCDVKCSGNWMWAAKLQGEGAALADACGAVAAVMAALGVAVDGGKDSLSMAARVGAETVRAPGELWAPKGDGQNLVRAFGITQGLLKEVGRGLQVWVPRLLSILFLPPDRLLCSGHDVSDGGLITCLLEMAFAGNCGIEVAVPASGVNALPVLFAEEPGLVLEVRVSVNGAVVLEEPVGQLRALWEETSFQLDRLQAEPHCGPAPRVAIFREEGSNGDREMADAFHLAGFELCKGGRSWASVMGHAGMERRRSPLIPVLTPASCSLLGWAAAVTFNPQAGAELRRFRQRPDTFSLGVCNGCQLLALLGWVGGSYMAFSSPELQAQIEARGLAPLHWADDDGNPTEQYPLNPNGSPGGMAGLFINARNWTREGGC
;
A
#
# COMPACT_ATOMS: atom_id res chain seq x y z
N GLN A 1 -27.33 0.43 -40.85
CA GLN A 1 -26.59 -0.83 -41.06
C GLN A 1 -25.22 -0.70 -40.42
N ARG A 2 -24.86 -1.72 -39.62
CA ARG A 2 -23.67 -1.93 -38.76
C ARG A 2 -23.81 -1.45 -37.30
N THR A 3 -24.31 -2.38 -36.47
CA THR A 3 -24.08 -2.46 -35.02
C THR A 3 -22.65 -2.98 -34.75
N PRO A 4 -21.88 -2.39 -33.84
CA PRO A 4 -20.47 -2.74 -33.58
C PRO A 4 -20.32 -3.90 -32.57
N THR A 5 -21.11 -4.98 -32.71
CA THR A 5 -21.10 -6.10 -31.76
C THR A 5 -20.25 -7.30 -32.18
N GLU A 6 -19.57 -7.29 -33.32
CA GLU A 6 -18.75 -8.42 -33.76
C GLU A 6 -17.52 -7.89 -34.47
N MET A 7 -16.32 -8.07 -33.87
CA MET A 7 -14.99 -8.22 -34.52
C MET A 7 -13.84 -8.05 -33.49
N SER A 8 -13.95 -8.61 -32.28
CA SER A 8 -12.79 -8.82 -31.40
C SER A 8 -12.48 -10.31 -31.34
N SER A 9 -11.24 -10.70 -31.65
CA SER A 9 -10.79 -12.09 -31.50
C SER A 9 -9.93 -12.22 -30.26
N VAL A 10 -10.20 -13.22 -29.42
CA VAL A 10 -9.33 -13.54 -28.28
C VAL A 10 -8.23 -14.48 -28.75
N LEU A 11 -6.97 -14.08 -28.54
CA LEU A 11 -5.78 -14.88 -28.81
C LEU A 11 -5.33 -15.54 -27.51
N HIS A 12 -4.88 -16.79 -27.59
CA HIS A 12 -4.38 -17.55 -26.44
C HIS A 12 -2.89 -17.81 -26.59
N PHE A 13 -2.13 -17.50 -25.54
CA PHE A 13 -0.71 -17.80 -25.45
C PHE A 13 -0.47 -18.63 -24.20
N TYR A 14 -0.12 -19.89 -24.39
CA TYR A 14 0.21 -20.81 -23.32
C TYR A 14 1.69 -20.67 -22.99
N VAL A 15 2.04 -20.67 -21.70
CA VAL A 15 3.44 -20.56 -21.21
C VAL A 15 3.76 -21.70 -20.25
N ARG A 16 4.92 -22.37 -20.47
CA ARG A 16 5.40 -23.43 -19.59
C ARG A 16 6.04 -22.84 -18.34
N PRO A 17 5.81 -23.44 -17.16
CA PRO A 17 6.48 -23.01 -15.93
C PRO A 17 8.01 -23.08 -16.06
N SER A 18 8.69 -21.95 -15.83
CA SER A 18 10.16 -21.88 -15.79
C SER A 18 10.68 -21.57 -14.38
N GLY A 19 11.86 -22.10 -14.02
CA GLY A 19 12.55 -21.80 -12.76
C GLY A 19 11.64 -21.79 -11.51
N HIS A 20 11.44 -20.59 -10.93
CA HIS A 20 10.63 -20.31 -9.73
C HIS A 20 9.17 -20.81 -9.80
N GLU A 21 8.56 -20.84 -10.99
CA GLU A 21 7.18 -21.31 -11.15
C GLU A 21 7.06 -22.82 -10.88
N ARG A 22 8.15 -23.60 -11.05
CA ARG A 22 8.16 -25.01 -10.66
C ARG A 22 8.05 -25.19 -9.14
N ALA A 23 8.67 -24.32 -8.35
CA ALA A 23 8.56 -24.37 -6.89
C ALA A 23 7.13 -24.04 -6.42
N ALA A 24 6.45 -23.11 -7.11
CA ALA A 24 5.03 -22.84 -6.89
C ALA A 24 4.13 -24.04 -7.29
N SER A 25 4.48 -24.76 -8.35
CA SER A 25 3.82 -26.03 -8.72
C SER A 25 4.01 -27.11 -7.65
N GLU A 26 5.19 -27.23 -7.04
CA GLU A 26 5.46 -28.19 -5.94
C GLU A 26 4.69 -27.85 -4.66
N TYR A 27 4.54 -26.57 -4.33
CA TYR A 27 3.69 -26.13 -3.22
C TYR A 27 2.22 -26.47 -3.49
N THR A 28 1.72 -26.11 -4.68
CA THR A 28 0.35 -26.43 -5.09
C THR A 28 0.10 -27.94 -5.08
N GLN A 29 1.07 -28.74 -5.52
CA GLN A 29 1.02 -30.19 -5.47
C GLN A 29 0.94 -30.72 -4.03
N ARG A 30 1.71 -30.15 -3.10
CA ARG A 30 1.64 -30.52 -1.67
C ARG A 30 0.28 -30.17 -1.06
N LYS A 31 -0.23 -28.97 -1.33
CA LYS A 31 -1.56 -28.51 -0.88
C LYS A 31 -2.66 -29.45 -1.40
N LEU A 32 -2.65 -29.74 -2.70
CA LEU A 32 -3.62 -30.65 -3.31
C LEU A 32 -3.53 -32.07 -2.78
N ARG A 33 -2.32 -32.62 -2.55
CA ARG A 33 -2.17 -33.98 -1.98
C ARG A 33 -2.71 -34.10 -0.56
N GLY A 34 -2.72 -33.00 0.21
CA GLY A 34 -3.32 -32.97 1.54
C GLY A 34 -4.84 -33.17 1.51
N GLU A 35 -5.51 -32.56 0.53
CA GLU A 35 -6.97 -32.64 0.36
C GLU A 35 -7.40 -33.81 -0.53
N LEU A 36 -6.53 -34.25 -1.45
CA LEU A 36 -6.77 -35.27 -2.46
C LEU A 36 -5.71 -36.39 -2.38
N PRO A 37 -5.88 -37.38 -1.50
CA PRO A 37 -4.90 -38.47 -1.33
C PRO A 37 -4.68 -39.32 -2.58
N GLU A 38 -5.66 -39.37 -3.48
CA GLU A 38 -5.64 -40.17 -4.72
C GLU A 38 -4.85 -39.51 -5.88
N LEU A 39 -4.38 -38.27 -5.69
CA LEU A 39 -3.70 -37.49 -6.71
C LEU A 39 -2.29 -38.03 -7.00
N GLN A 40 -2.06 -38.48 -8.25
CA GLN A 40 -0.77 -39.03 -8.67
C GLN A 40 0.21 -37.94 -9.11
N GLY A 41 -0.26 -36.99 -9.91
CA GLY A 41 0.58 -35.95 -10.51
C GLY A 41 -0.15 -34.65 -10.77
N VAL A 42 0.60 -33.57 -10.84
CA VAL A 42 0.12 -32.22 -11.18
C VAL A 42 1.05 -31.64 -12.25
N LYS A 43 0.48 -31.16 -13.35
CA LYS A 43 1.16 -30.31 -14.31
C LYS A 43 0.45 -28.97 -14.37
N THR A 44 1.21 -27.90 -14.56
CA THR A 44 0.67 -26.54 -14.59
C THR A 44 1.11 -25.82 -15.87
N GLU A 45 0.30 -24.88 -16.31
CA GLU A 45 0.52 -24.03 -17.47
C GLU A 45 -0.15 -22.67 -17.22
N LEU A 46 0.46 -21.58 -17.69
CA LEU A 46 -0.16 -20.26 -17.67
C LEU A 46 -0.76 -19.98 -19.06
N CYS A 47 -1.92 -19.34 -19.13
CA CYS A 47 -2.53 -18.91 -20.38
C CYS A 47 -2.77 -17.40 -20.34
N TYR A 48 -2.17 -16.66 -21.27
CA TYR A 48 -2.48 -15.26 -21.50
C TYR A 48 -3.58 -15.15 -22.55
N ASN A 49 -4.73 -14.64 -22.14
CA ASN A 49 -5.89 -14.37 -23.00
C ASN A 49 -5.81 -12.92 -23.46
N VAL A 50 -5.61 -12.68 -24.75
CA VAL A 50 -5.33 -11.35 -25.31
C VAL A 50 -6.49 -10.92 -26.19
N ASN A 51 -7.10 -9.79 -25.87
CA ASN A 51 -8.13 -9.20 -26.72
C ASN A 51 -7.45 -8.44 -27.86
N TRP A 52 -7.78 -8.82 -29.09
CA TRP A 52 -7.26 -8.18 -30.30
C TRP A 52 -8.38 -7.44 -31.02
N THR A 53 -8.23 -6.12 -31.14
CA THR A 53 -9.29 -5.21 -31.63
C THR A 53 -9.18 -4.86 -33.12
N ALA A 54 -8.08 -5.22 -33.79
CA ALA A 54 -7.93 -4.94 -35.22
C ALA A 54 -8.68 -5.97 -36.07
N GLU A 55 -9.22 -5.51 -37.22
CA GLU A 55 -9.99 -6.36 -38.14
C GLU A 55 -9.15 -7.49 -38.76
N SER A 56 -7.84 -7.27 -38.94
CA SER A 56 -6.89 -8.26 -39.43
C SER A 56 -6.21 -9.00 -38.28
N SER A 57 -5.94 -10.30 -38.45
CA SER A 57 -5.08 -11.05 -37.54
C SER A 57 -3.70 -10.40 -37.40
N PRO A 58 -3.00 -10.58 -36.25
CA PRO A 58 -1.68 -10.01 -36.05
C PRO A 58 -0.71 -10.45 -37.15
N SER A 59 0.10 -9.52 -37.63
CA SER A 59 1.19 -9.81 -38.57
C SER A 59 2.25 -10.72 -37.93
N ALA A 60 3.11 -11.33 -38.75
CA ALA A 60 4.21 -12.16 -38.25
C ALA A 60 5.17 -11.39 -37.33
N GLU A 61 5.31 -10.07 -37.50
CA GLU A 61 6.12 -9.23 -36.61
C GLU A 61 5.41 -8.97 -35.27
N GLU A 62 4.10 -8.69 -35.31
CA GLU A 62 3.30 -8.50 -34.09
C GLU A 62 3.19 -9.79 -33.28
N MET A 63 3.03 -10.94 -33.94
CA MET A 63 3.07 -12.25 -33.28
C MET A 63 4.40 -12.49 -32.57
N LYS A 64 5.53 -12.15 -33.20
CA LYS A 64 6.85 -12.25 -32.55
C LYS A 64 6.96 -11.35 -31.32
N LYS A 65 6.41 -10.12 -31.39
CA LYS A 65 6.39 -9.20 -30.23
C LYS A 65 5.53 -9.74 -29.09
N LEU A 66 4.35 -10.30 -29.40
CA LEU A 66 3.46 -10.92 -28.43
C LEU A 66 4.12 -12.13 -27.75
N THR A 67 4.68 -13.05 -28.54
CA THR A 67 5.43 -14.21 -28.01
C THR A 67 6.59 -13.77 -27.11
N TRP A 68 7.33 -12.72 -27.50
CA TRP A 68 8.43 -12.19 -26.70
C TRP A 68 7.97 -11.56 -25.37
N LEU A 69 6.80 -10.92 -25.35
CA LEU A 69 6.24 -10.28 -24.15
C LEU A 69 5.73 -11.30 -23.12
N PHE A 70 5.22 -12.44 -23.57
CA PHE A 70 4.69 -13.49 -22.69
C PHE A 70 5.73 -14.55 -22.28
N GLY A 71 6.83 -14.65 -23.03
CA GLY A 71 7.89 -15.62 -22.80
C GLY A 71 9.05 -15.08 -21.98
N CYS A 72 9.91 -15.98 -21.54
CA CYS A 72 11.21 -15.64 -21.00
C CYS A 72 12.18 -15.40 -22.17
N PRO A 73 12.79 -14.21 -22.32
CA PRO A 73 13.72 -13.95 -23.42
C PRO A 73 14.98 -14.84 -23.46
N LEU A 74 15.20 -15.64 -22.41
CA LEU A 74 16.33 -16.56 -22.25
C LEU A 74 15.96 -18.02 -22.57
N LEU A 75 14.66 -18.35 -22.68
CA LEU A 75 14.18 -19.68 -23.02
C LEU A 75 13.59 -19.63 -24.43
N LEU A 76 14.10 -20.50 -25.30
CA LEU A 76 13.50 -20.68 -26.62
C LEU A 76 12.27 -21.58 -26.49
N ASP A 77 11.19 -21.21 -27.18
CA ASP A 77 9.96 -22.00 -27.35
C ASP A 77 9.19 -22.32 -26.04
N ASP A 78 9.23 -21.42 -25.06
CA ASP A 78 8.48 -21.52 -23.81
C ASP A 78 7.04 -20.98 -23.88
N VAL A 79 6.68 -20.33 -24.99
CA VAL A 79 5.35 -19.84 -25.34
C VAL A 79 4.82 -20.52 -26.60
N ALA A 80 3.58 -20.99 -26.58
CA ALA A 80 2.92 -21.58 -27.74
C ALA A 80 1.48 -21.08 -27.91
N PRO A 81 0.95 -21.08 -29.15
CA PRO A 81 -0.46 -20.80 -29.40
C PRO A 81 -1.39 -21.97 -29.02
N GLU A 82 -0.83 -23.14 -28.74
CA GLU A 82 -1.56 -24.36 -28.35
C GLU A 82 -1.08 -24.85 -26.97
N SER A 83 -2.02 -25.39 -26.19
CA SER A 83 -1.79 -25.94 -24.85
C SER A 83 -0.90 -27.17 -24.90
N TRP A 84 0.11 -27.27 -24.02
CA TRP A 84 0.89 -28.49 -23.81
C TRP A 84 0.23 -29.47 -22.86
N LEU A 85 -0.79 -29.02 -22.11
CA LEU A 85 -1.60 -29.91 -21.29
C LEU A 85 -2.55 -30.71 -22.18
N LEU A 86 -2.28 -32.01 -22.28
CA LEU A 86 -3.06 -32.98 -23.05
C LEU A 86 -3.71 -33.97 -22.07
N PRO A 87 -4.99 -33.79 -21.69
CA PRO A 87 -5.66 -34.67 -20.74
C PRO A 87 -5.95 -36.05 -21.32
N GLY A 88 -5.59 -37.09 -20.57
CA GLY A 88 -6.03 -38.48 -20.80
C GLY A 88 -7.41 -38.76 -20.19
N SER A 89 -7.87 -40.01 -20.32
CA SER A 89 -9.21 -40.42 -19.84
C SER A 89 -9.37 -40.43 -18.31
N THR A 90 -8.28 -40.33 -17.56
CA THR A 90 -8.27 -40.31 -16.09
C THR A 90 -7.74 -39.00 -15.52
N ASP A 91 -7.52 -37.99 -16.37
CA ASP A 91 -7.01 -36.69 -15.96
C ASP A 91 -8.15 -35.67 -15.81
N LEU A 92 -7.95 -34.68 -14.93
CA LEU A 92 -8.80 -33.51 -14.77
C LEU A 92 -8.04 -32.26 -15.18
N LEU A 93 -8.55 -31.53 -16.18
CA LEU A 93 -8.01 -30.24 -16.61
C LEU A 93 -8.89 -29.12 -16.04
N LEU A 94 -8.30 -28.24 -15.23
CA LEU A 94 -8.98 -27.09 -14.63
C LEU A 94 -8.30 -25.80 -15.03
N GLU A 95 -9.07 -24.79 -15.42
CA GLU A 95 -8.57 -23.43 -15.70
C GLU A 95 -9.21 -22.44 -14.74
N VAL A 96 -8.40 -21.68 -14.01
CA VAL A 96 -8.87 -20.69 -13.03
C VAL A 96 -8.22 -19.35 -13.30
N GLY A 97 -8.96 -18.28 -13.07
CA GLY A 97 -8.45 -16.93 -13.19
C GLY A 97 -9.44 -15.90 -12.67
N PRO A 98 -9.18 -14.60 -12.88
CA PRO A 98 -10.01 -13.54 -12.33
C PRO A 98 -11.47 -13.62 -12.76
N ARG A 99 -12.39 -13.23 -11.87
CA ARG A 99 -13.82 -13.21 -12.15
C ARG A 99 -14.17 -12.29 -13.30
N GLN A 100 -15.07 -12.70 -14.18
CA GLN A 100 -15.48 -11.91 -15.37
C GLN A 100 -16.00 -10.50 -15.03
N ALA A 101 -16.62 -10.30 -13.86
CA ALA A 101 -17.09 -8.99 -13.41
C ALA A 101 -16.00 -8.16 -12.68
N GLU A 102 -14.90 -8.77 -12.27
CA GLU A 102 -13.78 -8.16 -11.52
C GLU A 102 -12.50 -8.10 -12.38
N LEU A 103 -12.72 -8.19 -13.68
CA LEU A 103 -11.74 -8.28 -14.74
C LEU A 103 -11.05 -6.91 -14.89
N LEU A 104 -10.12 -6.61 -13.97
CA LEU A 104 -9.29 -5.42 -13.97
C LEU A 104 -8.40 -5.37 -15.21
N HIS A 105 -8.00 -4.16 -15.60
CA HIS A 105 -7.03 -3.98 -16.66
C HIS A 105 -5.69 -4.61 -16.24
N ALA A 106 -5.31 -5.77 -16.79
CA ALA A 106 -3.88 -6.10 -16.77
C ALA A 106 -3.12 -5.02 -17.53
N SER A 107 -1.89 -4.74 -17.11
CA SER A 107 -1.07 -3.69 -17.71
C SER A 107 -0.82 -3.97 -19.21
N ILE A 108 -1.62 -3.33 -20.06
CA ILE A 108 -1.43 -3.30 -21.52
C ILE A 108 -0.34 -2.30 -21.93
N GLN A 109 0.23 -1.57 -20.98
CA GLN A 109 1.25 -0.55 -21.21
C GLN A 109 2.48 -1.14 -21.91
N GLN A 110 2.93 -2.33 -21.50
CA GLN A 110 4.02 -3.06 -22.14
C GLN A 110 3.72 -3.39 -23.61
N HIS A 111 2.47 -3.74 -23.96
CA HIS A 111 2.04 -3.99 -25.33
C HIS A 111 2.03 -2.69 -26.15
N ARG A 112 1.47 -1.62 -25.60
CA ARG A 112 1.50 -0.28 -26.22
C ARG A 112 2.93 0.22 -26.44
N ALA A 113 3.82 -0.02 -25.49
CA ALA A 113 5.24 0.32 -25.58
C ALA A 113 5.97 -0.48 -26.68
N ALA A 114 5.56 -1.71 -26.93
CA ALA A 114 6.02 -2.53 -28.05
C ALA A 114 5.41 -2.13 -29.42
N GLY A 115 4.49 -1.16 -29.44
CA GLY A 115 3.75 -0.74 -30.63
C GLY A 115 2.53 -1.58 -30.96
N LEU A 116 2.06 -2.44 -30.05
CA LEU A 116 0.89 -3.31 -30.22
C LEU A 116 -0.39 -2.56 -29.83
N GLY A 117 -0.77 -1.57 -30.64
CA GLY A 117 -1.94 -0.71 -30.38
C GLY A 117 -3.30 -1.41 -30.45
N ALA A 118 -3.36 -2.57 -31.10
CA ALA A 118 -4.58 -3.40 -31.22
C ALA A 118 -4.84 -4.30 -29.99
N VAL A 119 -3.92 -4.31 -29.01
CA VAL A 119 -4.14 -4.99 -27.73
C VAL A 119 -4.73 -3.97 -26.76
N ASP A 120 -6.01 -4.10 -26.46
CA ASP A 120 -6.70 -3.29 -25.45
C ASP A 120 -6.84 -4.02 -24.11
N ARG A 121 -6.62 -5.35 -24.08
CA ARG A 121 -6.73 -6.16 -22.87
C ARG A 121 -5.89 -7.45 -22.92
N VAL A 122 -5.35 -7.84 -21.78
CA VAL A 122 -4.71 -9.14 -21.54
C VAL A 122 -5.21 -9.69 -20.21
N GLU A 123 -5.41 -10.99 -20.10
CA GLU A 123 -5.84 -11.63 -18.85
C GLU A 123 -5.12 -12.98 -18.63
N PRO A 124 -4.32 -13.14 -17.57
CA PRO A 124 -3.70 -14.41 -17.25
C PRO A 124 -4.66 -15.36 -16.53
N THR A 125 -4.74 -16.61 -16.99
CA THR A 125 -5.39 -17.73 -16.31
C THR A 125 -4.39 -18.83 -16.02
N ARG A 126 -4.59 -19.59 -14.94
CA ARG A 126 -3.75 -20.72 -14.53
C ARG A 126 -4.46 -22.02 -14.85
N ARG A 127 -3.76 -22.93 -15.50
CA ARG A 127 -4.27 -24.23 -15.93
C ARG A 127 -3.57 -25.35 -15.17
N TYR A 128 -4.35 -26.31 -14.70
CA TYR A 128 -3.90 -27.44 -13.90
C TYR A 128 -4.38 -28.73 -14.52
N LEU A 129 -3.44 -29.62 -14.84
CA LEU A 129 -3.74 -31.00 -15.24
C LEU A 129 -3.42 -31.93 -14.07
N LEU A 130 -4.46 -32.49 -13.47
CA LEU A 130 -4.40 -33.39 -12.33
C LEU A 130 -4.56 -34.84 -12.81
N SER A 131 -3.63 -35.71 -12.45
CA SER A 131 -3.65 -37.12 -12.87
C SER A 131 -4.09 -38.05 -11.75
N PHE A 132 -5.01 -38.96 -12.06
CA PHE A 132 -5.58 -39.94 -11.13
C PHE A 132 -5.50 -41.37 -11.70
N ALA A 133 -5.62 -42.37 -10.81
CA ALA A 133 -5.68 -43.78 -11.20
C ALA A 133 -6.99 -44.15 -11.93
N HIS A 134 -8.08 -43.45 -11.60
CA HIS A 134 -9.41 -43.65 -12.15
C HIS A 134 -10.01 -42.30 -12.56
N PRO A 135 -11.05 -42.28 -13.42
CA PRO A 135 -11.72 -41.04 -13.79
C PRO A 135 -12.21 -40.27 -12.55
N PRO A 136 -11.93 -38.97 -12.43
CA PRO A 136 -12.29 -38.16 -11.27
C PRO A 136 -13.82 -37.99 -11.16
N SER A 137 -14.35 -38.04 -9.93
CA SER A 137 -15.75 -37.71 -9.65
C SER A 137 -15.97 -36.20 -9.60
N ALA A 138 -17.24 -35.77 -9.70
CA ALA A 138 -17.60 -34.36 -9.54
C ALA A 138 -17.25 -33.81 -8.14
N GLU A 139 -17.20 -34.67 -7.11
CA GLU A 139 -16.80 -34.28 -5.76
C GLU A 139 -15.29 -33.97 -5.70
N LEU A 140 -14.46 -34.79 -6.36
CA LEU A 140 -13.02 -34.53 -6.47
C LEU A 140 -12.74 -33.22 -7.21
N GLU A 141 -13.48 -32.95 -8.29
CA GLU A 141 -13.39 -31.69 -9.02
C GLU A 141 -13.74 -30.49 -8.12
N ALA A 142 -14.82 -30.58 -7.35
CA ALA A 142 -15.22 -29.52 -6.43
C ALA A 142 -14.16 -29.24 -5.34
N VAL A 143 -13.55 -30.28 -4.77
CA VAL A 143 -12.47 -30.15 -3.79
C VAL A 143 -11.22 -29.55 -4.42
N ALA A 144 -10.83 -30.00 -5.62
CA ALA A 144 -9.71 -29.44 -6.36
C ALA A 144 -9.93 -27.95 -6.65
N LEU A 145 -11.10 -27.56 -7.15
CA LEU A 145 -11.44 -26.17 -7.42
C LEU A 145 -11.39 -25.32 -6.16
N ALA A 146 -12.01 -25.76 -5.06
CA ALA A 146 -11.97 -25.04 -3.78
C ALA A 146 -10.55 -24.86 -3.23
N THR A 147 -9.61 -25.73 -3.61
CA THR A 147 -8.20 -25.65 -3.21
C THR A 147 -7.37 -24.72 -4.11
N LEU A 148 -7.71 -24.62 -5.40
CA LEU A 148 -6.89 -24.01 -6.46
C LEU A 148 -7.19 -22.54 -6.75
N HIS A 149 -8.37 -22.04 -6.43
CA HIS A 149 -8.74 -20.64 -6.66
C HIS A 149 -9.30 -19.98 -5.42
N ASP A 150 -9.11 -18.67 -5.33
CA ASP A 150 -9.81 -17.86 -4.35
C ASP A 150 -11.24 -17.60 -4.86
N ARG A 151 -12.22 -18.21 -4.20
CA ARG A 151 -13.64 -18.08 -4.58
C ARG A 151 -14.14 -16.63 -4.61
N MET A 152 -13.48 -15.69 -3.91
CA MET A 152 -13.89 -14.30 -3.85
C MET A 152 -13.40 -13.50 -5.06
N THR A 153 -12.18 -13.77 -5.53
CA THR A 153 -11.49 -12.98 -6.56
C THR A 153 -11.36 -13.70 -7.92
N GLU A 154 -11.51 -15.02 -7.91
CA GLU A 154 -11.30 -15.90 -9.05
C GLU A 154 -12.53 -16.77 -9.34
N GLN A 155 -12.54 -17.37 -10.53
CA GLN A 155 -13.55 -18.32 -10.97
C GLN A 155 -12.94 -19.43 -11.82
N HIS A 156 -13.68 -20.52 -11.94
CA HIS A 156 -13.38 -21.60 -12.89
C HIS A 156 -13.85 -21.22 -14.30
N PHE A 157 -13.01 -21.50 -15.30
CA PHE A 157 -13.29 -21.36 -16.71
C PHE A 157 -13.39 -22.75 -17.36
N PRO A 158 -14.61 -23.26 -17.63
CA PRO A 158 -14.79 -24.58 -18.24
C PRO A 158 -14.21 -24.71 -19.65
N CYS A 159 -14.06 -23.56 -20.33
CA CYS A 159 -13.37 -23.43 -21.60
C CYS A 159 -12.53 -22.16 -21.61
N PRO A 160 -11.47 -22.08 -22.43
CA PRO A 160 -10.67 -20.86 -22.59
C PRO A 160 -11.55 -19.66 -22.94
N ILE A 161 -11.18 -18.47 -22.46
CA ILE A 161 -11.96 -17.25 -22.60
C ILE A 161 -12.17 -16.91 -24.09
N GLN A 162 -13.42 -16.94 -24.56
CA GLN A 162 -13.72 -16.65 -25.97
C GLN A 162 -14.04 -15.18 -26.24
N SER A 163 -14.43 -14.42 -25.21
CA SER A 163 -14.78 -13.01 -25.32
C SER A 163 -14.62 -12.30 -23.98
N PHE A 164 -14.20 -11.04 -24.04
CA PHE A 164 -14.18 -10.11 -22.90
C PHE A 164 -15.42 -9.21 -22.84
N SER A 165 -16.33 -9.32 -23.81
CA SER A 165 -17.57 -8.56 -23.80
C SER A 165 -18.49 -9.07 -22.71
N LEU A 166 -18.66 -8.28 -21.66
CA LEU A 166 -19.74 -8.45 -20.71
C LEU A 166 -21.03 -8.10 -21.44
N GLY A 167 -21.79 -9.10 -21.89
CA GLY A 167 -23.07 -8.91 -22.58
C GLY A 167 -24.17 -8.26 -21.72
N CYS A 168 -23.83 -7.60 -20.61
CA CYS A 168 -24.80 -6.89 -19.78
C CYS A 168 -25.01 -5.48 -20.32
N ILE A 169 -26.25 -5.20 -20.71
CA ILE A 169 -26.76 -3.83 -20.77
C ILE A 169 -26.80 -3.34 -19.32
N PRO A 170 -26.35 -2.10 -19.00
CA PRO A 170 -26.49 -1.55 -17.66
C PRO A 170 -27.95 -1.71 -17.22
N ALA A 171 -28.19 -2.31 -16.05
CA ALA A 171 -29.54 -2.38 -15.53
C ALA A 171 -30.08 -0.94 -15.45
N PRO A 172 -31.22 -0.62 -16.08
CA PRO A 172 -31.75 0.72 -16.03
C PRO A 172 -31.98 1.08 -14.57
N LEU A 173 -31.47 2.25 -14.16
CA LEU A 173 -31.76 2.77 -12.84
C LEU A 173 -33.28 2.87 -12.69
N GLY A 174 -33.80 2.37 -11.57
CA GLY A 174 -35.20 2.59 -11.23
C GLY A 174 -35.51 4.09 -11.27
N GLY A 175 -36.73 4.44 -11.68
CA GLY A 175 -37.20 5.82 -11.64
C GLY A 175 -37.14 6.43 -10.22
N PRO A 176 -37.41 7.73 -10.06
CA PRO A 176 -37.39 8.39 -8.77
C PRO A 176 -38.24 7.65 -7.72
N ILE A 177 -37.76 7.60 -6.48
CA ILE A 177 -38.46 6.93 -5.37
C ILE A 177 -39.67 7.80 -4.99
N ASP A 178 -40.89 7.27 -5.11
CA ASP A 178 -42.12 8.06 -5.03
C ASP A 178 -42.56 8.42 -3.59
N ILE A 179 -41.75 9.23 -2.91
CA ILE A 179 -42.02 9.71 -1.55
C ILE A 179 -43.18 10.71 -1.50
N LEU A 180 -43.44 11.46 -2.57
CA LEU A 180 -44.55 12.43 -2.60
C LEU A 180 -45.91 11.75 -2.56
N THR A 181 -46.08 10.61 -3.24
CA THR A 181 -47.34 9.87 -3.25
C THR A 181 -47.41 8.80 -2.15
N GLU A 182 -46.35 7.99 -2.01
CA GLU A 182 -46.35 6.83 -1.11
C GLU A 182 -45.74 7.14 0.27
N GLY A 183 -45.11 8.30 0.44
CA GLY A 183 -44.50 8.70 1.71
C GLY A 183 -43.33 7.80 2.10
N ARG A 184 -43.18 7.58 3.41
CA ARG A 184 -42.08 6.82 4.01
C ARG A 184 -41.95 5.38 3.47
N SER A 185 -43.05 4.74 3.08
CA SER A 185 -43.01 3.34 2.63
C SER A 185 -42.24 3.15 1.32
N ALA A 186 -42.23 4.14 0.42
CA ALA A 186 -41.42 4.07 -0.79
C ALA A 186 -39.91 4.06 -0.46
N LEU A 187 -39.49 4.88 0.51
CA LEU A 187 -38.10 4.90 0.97
C LEU A 187 -37.73 3.65 1.77
N GLU A 188 -38.64 3.08 2.56
CA GLU A 188 -38.43 1.79 3.23
C GLU A 188 -38.24 0.64 2.23
N LYS A 189 -39.05 0.61 1.17
CA LYS A 189 -38.90 -0.36 0.08
C LYS A 189 -37.54 -0.20 -0.61
N ALA A 190 -37.15 1.03 -0.97
CA ALA A 190 -35.84 1.30 -1.55
C ALA A 190 -34.68 0.94 -0.60
N ASN A 191 -34.82 1.20 0.71
CA ASN A 191 -33.83 0.83 1.73
C ASN A 191 -33.59 -0.68 1.78
N GLN A 192 -34.65 -1.49 1.63
CA GLN A 192 -34.54 -2.95 1.58
C GLN A 192 -33.98 -3.46 0.25
N GLU A 193 -34.46 -2.92 -0.88
CA GLU A 193 -34.06 -3.37 -2.22
C GLU A 193 -32.61 -2.99 -2.57
N LEU A 194 -32.16 -1.80 -2.15
CA LEU A 194 -30.82 -1.27 -2.43
C LEU A 194 -29.83 -1.53 -1.29
N GLY A 195 -30.28 -2.06 -0.15
CA GLY A 195 -29.43 -2.33 1.01
C GLY A 195 -28.84 -1.08 1.66
N LEU A 196 -29.59 0.03 1.72
CA LEU A 196 -29.09 1.34 2.18
C LEU A 196 -28.78 1.40 3.68
N ALA A 197 -29.28 0.44 4.45
CA ALA A 197 -29.09 0.35 5.91
C ALA A 197 -29.50 1.62 6.69
N LEU A 198 -30.46 2.39 6.17
CA LEU A 198 -31.05 3.54 6.84
C LEU A 198 -31.89 3.09 8.05
N ASP A 199 -31.70 3.73 9.20
CA ASP A 199 -32.50 3.46 10.39
C ASP A 199 -33.87 4.17 10.33
N SER A 200 -34.77 3.90 11.29
CA SER A 200 -36.10 4.53 11.29
C SER A 200 -36.04 6.05 11.34
N TRP A 201 -35.04 6.64 11.99
CA TRP A 201 -34.89 8.08 12.07
C TRP A 201 -34.40 8.66 10.74
N ASP A 202 -33.46 8.00 10.07
CA ASP A 202 -32.98 8.41 8.74
C ASP A 202 -34.14 8.41 7.73
N LEU A 203 -34.95 7.35 7.76
CA LEU A 203 -36.14 7.21 6.92
C LEU A 203 -37.13 8.35 7.15
N ASP A 204 -37.43 8.69 8.42
CA ASP A 204 -38.32 9.80 8.76
C ASP A 204 -37.74 11.15 8.32
N PHE A 205 -36.45 11.37 8.56
CA PHE A 205 -35.76 12.62 8.25
C PHE A 205 -35.73 12.90 6.75
N TYR A 206 -35.28 11.94 5.95
CA TYR A 206 -35.18 12.11 4.50
C TYR A 206 -36.55 12.17 3.84
N THR A 207 -37.52 11.36 4.28
CA THR A 207 -38.92 11.45 3.81
C THR A 207 -39.44 12.88 3.97
N LYS A 208 -39.32 13.44 5.17
CA LYS A 208 -39.78 14.80 5.46
C LYS A 208 -39.05 15.83 4.58
N ARG A 209 -37.74 15.68 4.41
CA ARG A 209 -36.93 16.65 3.66
C ARG A 209 -37.31 16.71 2.17
N PHE A 210 -37.47 15.56 1.53
CA PHE A 210 -37.89 15.51 0.11
C PHE A 210 -39.33 15.99 -0.08
N GLN A 211 -40.21 15.77 0.90
CA GLN A 211 -41.56 16.37 0.90
C GLN A 211 -41.52 17.90 1.02
N GLU A 212 -40.68 18.47 1.87
CA GLU A 212 -40.51 19.93 1.98
C GLU A 212 -40.03 20.56 0.66
N LEU A 213 -39.22 19.82 -0.11
CA LEU A 213 -38.72 20.24 -1.42
C LEU A 213 -39.70 20.03 -2.56
N GLN A 214 -40.82 19.34 -2.30
CA GLN A 214 -41.81 18.98 -3.30
C GLN A 214 -41.19 18.21 -4.49
N ARG A 215 -40.21 17.33 -4.22
CA ARG A 215 -39.58 16.47 -5.24
C ARG A 215 -39.30 15.07 -4.70
N ASN A 216 -39.35 14.09 -5.58
CA ASN A 216 -38.92 12.72 -5.29
C ASN A 216 -37.38 12.62 -5.34
N PRO A 217 -36.72 11.88 -4.44
CA PRO A 217 -35.29 11.58 -4.57
C PRO A 217 -35.02 10.60 -5.70
N SER A 218 -33.86 10.75 -6.33
CA SER A 218 -33.35 9.72 -7.23
C SER A 218 -32.81 8.52 -6.43
N THR A 219 -32.69 7.37 -7.10
CA THR A 219 -31.98 6.19 -6.57
C THR A 219 -30.53 6.50 -6.21
N VAL A 220 -29.87 7.38 -6.99
CA VAL A 220 -28.47 7.79 -6.74
C VAL A 220 -28.36 8.65 -5.49
N GLU A 221 -29.30 9.57 -5.26
CA GLU A 221 -29.33 10.41 -4.06
C GLU A 221 -29.59 9.58 -2.81
N ALA A 222 -30.56 8.65 -2.84
CA ALA A 222 -30.83 7.78 -1.70
C ALA A 222 -29.61 6.92 -1.34
N PHE A 223 -28.91 6.41 -2.35
CA PHE A 223 -27.67 5.68 -2.17
C PHE A 223 -26.54 6.56 -1.60
N ASP A 224 -26.34 7.75 -2.15
CA ASP A 224 -25.33 8.71 -1.72
C ASP A 224 -25.53 9.19 -0.27
N LEU A 225 -26.78 9.45 0.11
CA LEU A 225 -27.16 9.83 1.48
C LEU A 225 -26.90 8.71 2.48
N ALA A 226 -27.12 7.45 2.09
CA ALA A 226 -26.82 6.30 2.92
C ALA A 226 -25.32 6.13 3.20
N GLN A 227 -24.47 6.33 2.18
CA GLN A 227 -23.01 6.27 2.34
C GLN A 227 -22.46 7.45 3.15
N SER A 228 -23.08 8.62 3.02
CA SER A 228 -22.69 9.81 3.79
C SER A 228 -23.06 9.70 5.27
N ASN A 229 -24.18 9.03 5.56
CA ASN A 229 -24.61 8.77 6.94
C ASN A 229 -23.83 7.62 7.56
N SER A 230 -23.42 6.59 6.81
CA SER A 230 -22.65 5.47 7.37
C SER A 230 -21.24 5.90 7.81
N THR A 231 -20.63 6.85 7.09
CA THR A 231 -19.33 7.47 7.42
C THR A 231 -19.45 8.48 8.57
N GLN A 232 -20.55 9.23 8.66
CA GLN A 232 -20.82 10.16 9.77
C GLN A 232 -21.44 9.50 11.02
N ALA A 233 -22.01 8.30 10.91
CA ALA A 233 -22.56 7.52 12.02
C ALA A 233 -21.50 6.92 12.97
N SER A 234 -20.21 7.14 12.70
CA SER A 234 -19.13 7.07 13.70
C SER A 234 -19.35 8.07 14.85
N SER A 235 -20.23 9.06 14.67
CA SER A 235 -20.81 9.87 15.75
C SER A 235 -22.22 9.42 16.13
N HIS A 236 -22.40 8.11 16.34
CA HIS A 236 -23.62 7.60 16.97
C HIS A 236 -23.84 8.36 18.29
N PRO A 237 -25.08 8.68 18.66
CA PRO A 237 -25.37 9.29 19.96
C PRO A 237 -25.10 8.39 21.18
N ASN A 238 -24.78 7.12 20.96
CA ASN A 238 -24.21 6.22 21.96
C ASN A 238 -22.68 6.36 22.09
N ASN A 239 -22.04 7.16 21.22
CA ASN A 239 -20.65 7.56 21.35
C ASN A 239 -20.62 8.90 22.08
N VAL A 240 -20.24 8.85 23.35
CA VAL A 240 -19.90 10.00 24.21
C VAL A 240 -18.76 10.85 23.61
N LEU A 241 -18.11 10.37 22.53
CA LEU A 241 -16.82 10.85 22.03
C LEU A 241 -16.88 11.12 20.52
N LYS A 242 -16.42 12.31 20.11
CA LYS A 242 -16.26 12.70 18.71
C LYS A 242 -14.83 12.36 18.27
N PHE A 243 -14.67 11.37 17.39
CA PHE A 243 -13.39 11.07 16.74
C PHE A 243 -13.30 11.89 15.44
N CYS A 244 -12.12 12.46 15.16
CA CYS A 244 -11.89 13.28 13.96
C CYS A 244 -11.04 12.48 12.97
N ASP A 245 -11.52 12.36 11.73
CA ASP A 245 -10.72 11.84 10.62
C ASP A 245 -9.65 12.87 10.23
N ASN A 246 -8.46 12.40 9.84
CA ASN A 246 -7.31 13.24 9.54
C ASN A 246 -7.53 14.10 8.28
N SER A 247 -8.36 13.63 7.34
CA SER A 247 -8.62 14.26 6.04
C SER A 247 -9.55 15.49 6.12
N ARG A 248 -10.42 15.57 7.13
CA ARG A 248 -11.57 16.48 7.23
C ARG A 248 -11.35 17.75 8.05
N SER A 249 -10.11 18.02 8.50
CA SER A 249 -9.83 19.18 9.36
C SER A 249 -9.75 20.50 8.57
N GLN A 250 -10.91 21.07 8.22
CA GLN A 250 -11.03 22.49 7.91
C GLN A 250 -11.23 23.27 9.23
N GLU A 251 -10.27 24.15 9.51
CA GLU A 251 -10.26 25.27 10.47
C GLU A 251 -10.45 24.99 11.98
N GLY A 252 -9.46 25.46 12.78
CA GLY A 252 -9.81 26.29 13.94
C GLY A 252 -9.26 25.96 15.33
N SER A 253 -8.31 25.03 15.53
CA SER A 253 -7.66 24.91 16.84
C SER A 253 -6.15 24.85 16.73
N GLU A 254 -5.49 26.00 16.93
CA GLU A 254 -4.10 26.00 17.42
C GLU A 254 -4.09 25.24 18.75
N THR A 255 -3.51 24.04 18.77
CA THR A 255 -3.17 23.40 20.04
C THR A 255 -1.94 24.13 20.59
N GLN A 256 -1.90 24.35 21.91
CA GLN A 256 -0.91 25.19 22.61
C GLN A 256 0.58 24.76 22.45
N ASN A 257 0.89 23.76 21.61
CA ASN A 257 2.21 23.16 21.43
C ASN A 257 2.73 23.23 19.97
N GLY A 258 2.34 24.24 19.18
CA GLY A 258 2.96 24.49 17.85
C GLY A 258 2.55 23.53 16.74
N CYS A 259 1.36 22.92 16.84
CA CYS A 259 0.87 21.94 15.87
C CYS A 259 -0.22 22.51 14.98
N VAL A 260 -0.20 22.13 13.70
CA VAL A 260 -1.25 22.40 12.73
C VAL A 260 -1.63 21.06 12.10
N HIS A 261 -2.85 20.59 12.39
CA HIS A 261 -3.59 19.46 11.78
C HIS A 261 -2.75 18.34 11.10
N SER A 262 -2.67 17.17 11.74
CA SER A 262 -1.97 15.94 11.28
C SER A 262 -0.47 16.08 10.92
N ALA A 263 0.08 17.29 10.94
CA ALA A 263 1.50 17.59 10.80
C ALA A 263 2.14 17.96 12.14
N ILE A 264 3.35 17.46 12.34
CA ILE A 264 4.22 17.67 13.49
C ILE A 264 5.30 18.65 13.05
N GLN A 265 5.51 19.73 13.81
CA GLN A 265 6.57 20.67 13.51
C GLN A 265 7.92 19.95 13.47
N GLY A 266 8.48 19.81 12.28
CA GLY A 266 9.81 19.26 12.06
C GLY A 266 10.89 20.34 12.07
N LYS A 267 11.95 20.13 11.28
CA LYS A 267 13.16 20.98 11.29
C LYS A 267 13.53 21.44 9.89
N GLU A 268 14.41 22.44 9.83
CA GLU A 268 15.06 22.78 8.56
C GLU A 268 15.94 21.64 8.09
N VAL A 269 15.71 21.20 6.85
CA VAL A 269 16.45 20.12 6.23
C VAL A 269 16.92 20.52 4.84
N ARG A 270 18.02 19.90 4.40
CA ARG A 270 18.52 20.03 3.02
C ARG A 270 17.97 18.89 2.19
N PHE A 271 17.50 19.18 0.99
CA PHE A 271 16.92 18.18 0.09
C PHE A 271 17.15 18.54 -1.38
N LEU A 272 17.14 17.54 -2.25
CA LEU A 272 17.23 17.71 -3.70
C LEU A 272 15.84 17.88 -4.33
N ARG A 273 15.68 18.93 -5.15
CA ARG A 273 14.47 19.22 -5.92
C ARG A 273 14.81 19.41 -7.40
N PRO A 274 14.03 18.85 -8.35
CA PRO A 274 14.20 19.15 -9.76
C PRO A 274 13.89 20.62 -10.04
N GLU A 275 14.62 21.25 -10.97
CA GLU A 275 14.36 22.64 -11.40
C GLU A 275 12.98 22.78 -12.04
N ASP A 276 12.53 21.77 -12.79
CA ASP A 276 11.19 21.72 -13.38
C ASP A 276 10.73 20.27 -13.48
N PRO A 277 9.74 19.84 -12.68
CA PRO A 277 9.30 18.45 -12.66
C PRO A 277 8.45 18.04 -13.88
N SER A 278 8.01 19.01 -14.70
CA SER A 278 7.20 18.75 -15.90
C SER A 278 8.02 18.33 -17.13
N ARG A 279 9.36 18.45 -17.06
CA ARG A 279 10.31 18.11 -18.13
C ARG A 279 11.61 17.50 -17.57
N PRO A 280 12.49 16.93 -18.40
CA PRO A 280 13.84 16.59 -17.95
C PRO A 280 14.56 17.86 -17.45
N SER A 281 15.07 17.84 -16.23
CA SER A 281 15.69 19.02 -15.60
C SER A 281 16.73 18.61 -14.54
N CYS A 282 17.64 19.51 -14.18
CA CYS A 282 18.66 19.20 -13.19
C CYS A 282 18.07 19.18 -11.78
N PHE A 283 18.66 18.40 -10.87
CA PHE A 283 18.38 18.55 -9.45
C PHE A 283 19.19 19.70 -8.87
N ARG A 284 18.59 20.41 -7.92
CA ARG A 284 19.24 21.44 -7.12
C ARG A 284 18.97 21.18 -5.66
N GLN A 285 20.01 21.39 -4.86
CA GLN A 285 19.85 21.42 -3.42
C GLN A 285 18.99 22.63 -3.00
N ARG A 286 18.11 22.38 -2.06
CA ARG A 286 17.27 23.36 -1.38
C ARG A 286 17.37 23.14 0.12
N GLN A 287 17.05 24.18 0.86
CA GLN A 287 16.89 24.14 2.31
C GLN A 287 15.50 24.69 2.61
N GLY A 288 14.79 24.04 3.53
CA GLY A 288 13.46 24.48 3.92
C GLY A 288 12.98 23.74 5.17
N LEU A 289 12.01 24.34 5.86
CA LEU A 289 11.35 23.74 7.00
C LEU A 289 10.39 22.63 6.52
N ARG A 290 10.66 21.40 6.94
CA ARG A 290 9.76 20.26 6.70
C ARG A 290 9.17 19.75 8.00
N HIS A 291 7.87 19.52 7.99
CA HIS A 291 7.10 18.90 9.04
C HIS A 291 6.98 17.40 8.79
N VAL A 292 6.69 16.64 9.85
CA VAL A 292 6.44 15.20 9.80
C VAL A 292 4.93 14.98 9.79
N VAL A 293 4.43 14.05 8.97
CA VAL A 293 3.02 13.69 8.89
C VAL A 293 2.86 12.29 9.46
N PHE A 294 1.78 12.03 10.19
CA PHE A 294 1.40 10.69 10.58
C PHE A 294 -0.09 10.44 10.36
N THR A 295 -0.43 9.42 9.59
CA THR A 295 -1.80 8.94 9.38
C THR A 295 -1.90 7.48 9.78
N ALA A 296 -3.10 7.04 10.15
CA ALA A 296 -3.33 5.64 10.50
C ALA A 296 -4.76 5.23 10.17
N GLU A 297 -4.91 4.01 9.66
CA GLU A 297 -6.18 3.42 9.27
C GLU A 297 -6.30 1.96 9.70
N THR A 298 -7.52 1.43 9.59
CA THR A 298 -7.76 -0.01 9.74
C THR A 298 -8.66 -0.54 8.62
N HIS A 299 -8.43 -1.79 8.22
CA HIS A 299 -9.15 -2.43 7.12
C HIS A 299 -9.68 -3.82 7.51
N ASN A 300 -10.33 -3.87 8.68
CA ASN A 300 -10.65 -5.09 9.43
C ASN A 300 -11.60 -6.06 8.72
N PHE A 301 -12.77 -5.57 8.28
CA PHE A 301 -13.80 -6.44 7.69
C PHE A 301 -13.38 -7.01 6.32
N PRO A 302 -12.88 -6.21 5.36
CA PRO A 302 -12.44 -6.74 4.08
C PRO A 302 -11.27 -7.73 4.24
N THR A 303 -10.33 -7.45 5.15
CA THR A 303 -9.23 -8.38 5.46
C THR A 303 -9.74 -9.69 6.07
N GLY A 304 -10.83 -9.65 6.85
CA GLY A 304 -11.46 -10.86 7.37
C GLY A 304 -12.09 -11.73 6.28
N VAL A 305 -12.51 -11.16 5.15
CA VAL A 305 -13.17 -11.87 4.05
C VAL A 305 -12.16 -12.32 2.98
N ALA A 306 -11.26 -11.43 2.56
CA ALA A 306 -10.23 -11.68 1.56
C ALA A 306 -8.92 -11.00 2.04
N PRO A 307 -8.08 -11.69 2.82
CA PRO A 307 -7.02 -11.02 3.59
C PRO A 307 -5.97 -10.29 2.75
N PHE A 308 -5.54 -10.87 1.63
CA PHE A 308 -4.59 -10.23 0.72
C PHE A 308 -5.13 -8.92 0.14
N SER A 309 -6.32 -8.96 -0.48
CA SER A 309 -6.98 -7.78 -1.07
C SER A 309 -7.37 -6.75 -0.01
N GLY A 310 -7.82 -7.21 1.16
CA GLY A 310 -8.14 -6.33 2.28
C GLY A 310 -6.91 -5.57 2.81
N ALA A 311 -5.75 -6.22 2.90
CA ALA A 311 -4.53 -5.57 3.38
C ALA A 311 -3.89 -4.65 2.35
N THR A 312 -3.91 -5.02 1.06
CA THR A 312 -3.42 -4.15 -0.04
C THR A 312 -4.19 -2.84 -0.11
N THR A 313 -5.52 -2.90 -0.10
CA THR A 313 -6.40 -1.71 -0.15
C THR A 313 -6.32 -0.86 1.12
N GLY A 314 -6.20 -1.48 2.29
CA GLY A 314 -5.95 -0.75 3.54
C GLY A 314 -4.61 0.00 3.54
N THR A 315 -3.57 -0.60 2.93
CA THR A 315 -2.27 0.06 2.76
C THR A 315 -2.37 1.21 1.75
N GLY A 316 -3.01 0.98 0.60
CA GLY A 316 -3.20 1.99 -0.44
C GLY A 316 -4.04 3.20 -0.01
N GLY A 317 -5.17 2.96 0.67
CA GLY A 317 -6.00 4.03 1.25
C GLY A 317 -5.21 4.93 2.19
N ARG A 318 -4.48 4.32 3.12
CA ARG A 318 -3.64 5.04 4.06
C ARG A 318 -2.47 5.80 3.39
N ILE A 319 -1.88 5.27 2.31
CA ILE A 319 -0.91 6.02 1.49
C ILE A 319 -1.54 7.29 0.92
N ARG A 320 -2.79 7.21 0.43
CA ARG A 320 -3.53 8.38 -0.08
C ARG A 320 -3.78 9.42 1.01
N ASP A 321 -4.07 9.02 2.25
CA ASP A 321 -4.21 9.97 3.35
C ASP A 321 -2.94 10.79 3.58
N VAL A 322 -1.77 10.15 3.51
CA VAL A 322 -0.48 10.85 3.61
C VAL A 322 -0.35 11.83 2.45
N GLN A 323 -0.60 11.39 1.21
CA GLN A 323 -0.52 12.26 0.03
C GLN A 323 -1.47 13.47 0.14
N CYS A 324 -2.68 13.26 0.67
CA CYS A 324 -3.75 14.25 0.79
C CYS A 324 -3.67 15.14 2.03
N THR A 325 -2.63 14.99 2.85
CA THR A 325 -2.38 15.89 3.97
C THR A 325 -2.00 17.28 3.43
N GLY A 326 -2.71 18.31 3.91
CA GLY A 326 -2.56 19.69 3.43
C GLY A 326 -2.76 19.79 1.91
N ARG A 327 -1.80 20.41 1.22
CA ARG A 327 -1.79 20.60 -0.24
C ARG A 327 -0.86 19.61 -0.96
N GLY A 328 -0.53 18.49 -0.31
CA GLY A 328 0.38 17.48 -0.83
C GLY A 328 1.56 17.25 0.11
N ALA A 329 1.73 16.00 0.55
CA ALA A 329 2.90 15.57 1.32
C ALA A 329 3.70 14.47 0.60
N HIS A 330 4.93 14.26 1.03
CA HIS A 330 5.80 13.18 0.58
C HIS A 330 5.59 11.96 1.49
N VAL A 331 5.28 10.81 0.91
CA VAL A 331 5.27 9.52 1.61
C VAL A 331 6.70 9.11 1.94
N VAL A 332 6.95 8.67 3.18
CA VAL A 332 8.30 8.32 3.66
C VAL A 332 8.38 6.86 4.11
N ALA A 333 7.48 6.40 4.98
CA ALA A 333 7.52 5.04 5.53
C ALA A 333 6.14 4.61 6.05
N GLY A 334 5.92 3.30 6.15
CA GLY A 334 4.70 2.72 6.70
C GLY A 334 4.95 1.93 8.00
N THR A 335 3.86 1.60 8.67
CA THR A 335 3.79 0.62 9.77
C THR A 335 2.62 -0.33 9.53
N ALA A 336 2.72 -1.59 9.92
CA ALA A 336 1.65 -2.57 9.73
C ALA A 336 1.38 -3.38 11.02
N GLY A 337 0.12 -3.59 11.36
CA GLY A 337 -0.28 -4.29 12.57
C GLY A 337 -1.39 -5.31 12.33
N TYR A 338 -1.30 -6.46 12.98
CA TYR A 338 -2.24 -7.57 12.77
C TYR A 338 -2.74 -8.15 14.10
N CYS A 339 -4.05 -8.32 14.24
CA CYS A 339 -4.62 -9.18 15.29
C CYS A 339 -5.52 -10.24 14.69
N PHE A 340 -5.35 -11.49 15.12
CA PHE A 340 -6.08 -12.65 14.60
C PHE A 340 -6.35 -13.68 15.69
N GLY A 341 -7.24 -14.64 15.42
CA GLY A 341 -7.58 -15.72 16.34
C GLY A 341 -6.49 -16.79 16.50
N ASN A 342 -6.88 -17.97 16.98
CA ASN A 342 -5.97 -19.12 17.11
C ASN A 342 -5.57 -19.64 15.72
N LEU A 343 -4.27 -19.88 15.54
CA LEU A 343 -3.67 -20.17 14.23
C LEU A 343 -3.93 -21.60 13.78
N HIS A 344 -3.89 -22.57 14.71
CA HIS A 344 -4.03 -23.99 14.40
C HIS A 344 -3.11 -24.45 13.25
N ILE A 345 -1.80 -24.16 13.39
CA ILE A 345 -0.81 -24.46 12.35
C ILE A 345 -0.75 -25.99 12.12
N PRO A 346 -0.93 -26.49 10.88
CA PRO A 346 -0.86 -27.91 10.59
C PRO A 346 0.47 -28.54 11.03
N GLY A 347 0.41 -29.60 11.83
CA GLY A 347 1.60 -30.28 12.38
C GLY A 347 2.27 -29.56 13.55
N TYR A 348 1.76 -28.40 13.98
CA TYR A 348 2.30 -27.61 15.09
C TYR A 348 1.17 -27.18 16.03
N SER A 349 0.76 -28.10 16.91
CA SER A 349 -0.35 -27.88 17.84
C SER A 349 0.12 -27.23 19.14
N MET A 350 -0.59 -26.20 19.59
CA MET A 350 -0.32 -25.51 20.84
C MET A 350 -1.34 -25.86 21.92
N PRO A 351 -0.93 -26.06 23.20
CA PRO A 351 -1.84 -26.53 24.25
C PRO A 351 -3.03 -25.61 24.58
N TRP A 352 -2.95 -24.33 24.23
CA TRP A 352 -4.00 -23.34 24.46
C TRP A 352 -4.98 -23.18 23.29
N GLU A 353 -4.70 -23.78 22.14
CA GLU A 353 -5.57 -23.70 20.98
C GLU A 353 -6.64 -24.79 21.03
N ASP A 354 -7.88 -24.43 21.35
CA ASP A 354 -8.99 -25.39 21.44
C ASP A 354 -9.47 -25.82 20.04
N PRO A 355 -9.29 -27.09 19.63
CA PRO A 355 -9.71 -27.56 18.31
C PRO A 355 -11.23 -27.67 18.14
N SER A 356 -12.01 -27.55 19.23
CA SER A 356 -13.47 -27.57 19.19
C SER A 356 -14.09 -26.25 18.71
N PHE A 357 -13.31 -25.17 18.69
CA PHE A 357 -13.77 -23.85 18.27
C PHE A 357 -14.20 -23.84 16.80
N GLN A 358 -15.43 -23.42 16.57
CA GLN A 358 -15.98 -23.27 15.22
C GLN A 358 -15.64 -21.90 14.64
N TYR A 359 -15.50 -21.81 13.32
CA TYR A 359 -15.24 -20.56 12.62
C TYR A 359 -16.26 -20.41 11.49
N PRO A 360 -16.71 -19.17 11.21
CA PRO A 360 -17.77 -18.95 10.25
C PRO A 360 -17.23 -19.07 8.82
N GLY A 361 -17.99 -19.70 7.93
CA GLY A 361 -17.54 -20.02 6.57
C GLY A 361 -17.40 -18.80 5.64
N ASN A 362 -17.80 -17.60 6.07
CA ASN A 362 -17.68 -16.35 5.31
C ASN A 362 -16.45 -15.50 5.71
N PHE A 363 -15.67 -15.92 6.70
CA PHE A 363 -14.37 -15.32 7.03
C PHE A 363 -13.24 -16.31 6.71
N ALA A 364 -12.09 -15.77 6.33
CA ALA A 364 -10.83 -16.52 6.25
C ALA A 364 -10.43 -17.05 7.63
N ARG A 365 -9.65 -18.13 7.65
CA ARG A 365 -9.13 -18.68 8.91
C ARG A 365 -8.03 -17.78 9.49
N PRO A 366 -7.82 -17.73 10.82
CA PRO A 366 -6.78 -16.88 11.41
C PRO A 366 -5.37 -17.08 10.84
N LEU A 367 -4.97 -18.31 10.52
CA LEU A 367 -3.69 -18.59 9.86
C LEU A 367 -3.59 -18.00 8.45
N GLU A 368 -4.67 -18.11 7.68
CA GLU A 368 -4.76 -17.51 6.34
C GLU A 368 -4.70 -15.99 6.44
N ILE A 369 -5.37 -15.39 7.42
CA ILE A 369 -5.29 -13.96 7.69
C ILE A 369 -3.85 -13.55 8.03
N ALA A 370 -3.17 -14.27 8.94
CA ALA A 370 -1.80 -13.95 9.35
C ALA A 370 -0.81 -13.96 8.17
N ILE A 371 -0.96 -14.92 7.25
CA ILE A 371 -0.11 -15.05 6.07
C ILE A 371 -0.49 -14.00 5.00
N GLU A 372 -1.74 -14.02 4.56
CA GLU A 372 -2.17 -13.27 3.38
C GLU A 372 -2.31 -11.77 3.64
N ALA A 373 -2.65 -11.34 4.86
CA ALA A 373 -2.66 -9.92 5.20
C ALA A 373 -1.23 -9.33 5.25
N SER A 374 -0.25 -10.10 5.72
CA SER A 374 1.17 -9.72 5.67
C SER A 374 1.67 -9.63 4.23
N ASN A 375 1.37 -10.65 3.43
CA ASN A 375 1.70 -10.68 2.00
C ASN A 375 1.09 -9.47 1.26
N GLY A 376 -0.18 -9.16 1.51
CA GLY A 376 -0.88 -8.06 0.85
C GLY A 376 -0.31 -6.69 1.20
N ALA A 377 -0.06 -6.40 2.49
CA ALA A 377 0.54 -5.13 2.89
C ALA A 377 1.97 -4.98 2.35
N SER A 378 2.76 -6.06 2.41
CA SER A 378 4.14 -6.09 1.90
C SER A 378 4.18 -5.92 0.38
N ASP A 379 3.33 -6.63 -0.36
CA ASP A 379 3.22 -6.52 -1.81
C ASP A 379 2.91 -5.07 -2.21
N TYR A 380 1.91 -4.45 -1.57
CA TYR A 380 1.56 -3.06 -1.89
C TYR A 380 2.69 -2.08 -1.57
N GLY A 381 3.26 -2.15 -0.36
CA GLY A 381 4.35 -1.28 0.09
C GLY A 381 5.61 -1.42 -0.77
N ASN A 382 6.05 -2.65 -1.03
CA ASN A 382 7.19 -2.93 -1.90
C ASN A 382 6.96 -2.39 -3.30
N LYS A 383 5.75 -2.58 -3.83
CA LYS A 383 5.46 -2.20 -5.21
C LYS A 383 5.28 -0.70 -5.41
N PHE A 384 4.75 0.00 -4.43
CA PHE A 384 4.67 1.45 -4.39
C PHE A 384 6.05 2.08 -4.12
N GLY A 385 6.87 1.44 -3.27
CA GLY A 385 8.13 1.96 -2.76
C GLY A 385 8.02 2.68 -1.42
N GLU A 386 7.23 2.14 -0.51
CA GLU A 386 7.14 2.60 0.88
C GLU A 386 7.73 1.54 1.80
N PRO A 387 8.78 1.85 2.58
CA PRO A 387 9.35 0.90 3.51
C PRO A 387 8.46 0.73 4.74
N VAL A 388 8.21 -0.50 5.17
CA VAL A 388 7.43 -0.79 6.39
C VAL A 388 8.40 -1.01 7.55
N LEU A 389 8.46 -0.05 8.48
CA LEU A 389 9.55 0.05 9.47
C LEU A 389 9.21 -0.53 10.84
N ALA A 390 7.94 -0.55 11.21
CA ALA A 390 7.48 -1.00 12.53
C ALA A 390 6.10 -1.67 12.42
N GLY A 391 5.75 -2.45 13.44
CA GLY A 391 4.50 -3.18 13.44
C GLY A 391 4.25 -3.98 14.71
N PHE A 392 3.11 -4.68 14.73
CA PHE A 392 2.77 -5.64 15.78
C PHE A 392 1.98 -6.80 15.20
N ALA A 393 2.09 -7.99 15.81
CA ALA A 393 1.17 -9.08 15.54
C ALA A 393 0.72 -9.75 16.83
N ARG A 394 -0.57 -10.03 16.95
CA ARG A 394 -1.16 -10.66 18.13
C ARG A 394 -2.19 -11.73 17.78
N SER A 395 -1.98 -12.94 18.30
CA SER A 395 -2.97 -14.02 18.25
C SER A 395 -3.71 -14.13 19.58
N LEU A 396 -5.04 -14.20 19.58
CA LEU A 396 -5.81 -14.54 20.79
C LEU A 396 -7.13 -15.21 20.43
N GLY A 397 -7.34 -16.41 20.97
CA GLY A 397 -8.64 -17.07 21.05
C GLY A 397 -8.73 -17.87 22.35
N LEU A 398 -9.65 -17.48 23.24
CA LEU A 398 -9.83 -18.15 24.54
C LEU A 398 -11.30 -18.19 24.96
N GLN A 399 -11.61 -19.13 25.85
CA GLN A 399 -12.88 -19.18 26.56
C GLN A 399 -12.70 -18.64 27.98
N LEU A 400 -13.52 -17.66 28.36
CA LEU A 400 -13.53 -17.09 29.70
C LEU A 400 -14.17 -18.08 30.70
N PRO A 401 -13.93 -17.93 32.02
CA PRO A 401 -14.53 -18.78 33.05
C PRO A 401 -16.07 -18.79 33.06
N ASP A 402 -16.71 -17.74 32.52
CA ASP A 402 -18.15 -17.64 32.35
C ASP A 402 -18.69 -18.35 31.09
N GLY A 403 -17.81 -19.07 30.36
CA GLY A 403 -18.12 -19.82 29.15
C GLY A 403 -18.10 -18.99 27.87
N GLN A 404 -17.90 -17.67 27.95
CA GLN A 404 -17.90 -16.82 26.76
C GLN A 404 -16.58 -16.91 26.00
N ARG A 405 -16.63 -17.05 24.67
CA ARG A 405 -15.45 -16.94 23.82
C ARG A 405 -15.04 -15.48 23.59
N ARG A 406 -13.74 -15.21 23.59
CA ARG A 406 -13.10 -13.96 23.15
C ARG A 406 -12.03 -14.28 22.14
N GLU A 407 -12.18 -13.74 20.94
CA GLU A 407 -11.30 -14.04 19.82
C GLU A 407 -11.42 -13.02 18.69
N TRP A 408 -10.30 -12.69 18.04
CA TRP A 408 -10.28 -11.90 16.82
C TRP A 408 -10.66 -12.74 15.59
N ILE A 409 -11.93 -13.17 15.52
CA ILE A 409 -12.49 -13.79 14.30
C ILE A 409 -12.59 -12.76 13.19
N LYS A 410 -13.11 -11.56 13.52
CA LYS A 410 -12.91 -10.37 12.69
C LYS A 410 -11.54 -9.80 13.05
N PRO A 411 -10.56 -9.81 12.14
CA PRO A 411 -9.19 -9.45 12.47
C PRO A 411 -9.02 -7.94 12.64
N ILE A 412 -7.90 -7.53 13.22
CA ILE A 412 -7.39 -6.17 13.09
C ILE A 412 -6.35 -6.18 11.98
N MET A 413 -6.54 -5.34 10.97
CA MET A 413 -5.50 -4.98 10.00
C MET A 413 -5.29 -3.49 10.13
N PHE A 414 -4.17 -3.11 10.72
CA PHE A 414 -3.76 -1.73 10.98
C PHE A 414 -2.68 -1.33 9.97
N SER A 415 -2.81 -0.13 9.41
CA SER A 415 -1.75 0.50 8.62
C SER A 415 -1.51 1.91 9.15
N GLY A 416 -0.25 2.27 9.35
CA GLY A 416 0.17 3.62 9.72
C GLY A 416 1.16 4.16 8.67
N GLY A 417 1.22 5.47 8.51
CA GLY A 417 1.90 6.12 7.41
C GLY A 417 2.61 7.36 7.91
N ILE A 418 3.92 7.38 7.72
CA ILE A 418 4.82 8.46 8.04
C ILE A 418 5.11 9.22 6.75
N GLY A 419 4.86 10.52 6.77
CA GLY A 419 5.15 11.42 5.67
C GLY A 419 6.01 12.60 6.09
N SER A 420 6.36 13.44 5.10
CA SER A 420 6.97 14.74 5.34
C SER A 420 6.33 15.79 4.43
N MET A 421 6.23 17.03 4.89
CA MET A 421 5.56 18.10 4.16
C MET A 421 6.28 19.43 4.37
N GLU A 422 6.41 20.25 3.34
CA GLU A 422 6.90 21.62 3.48
C GLU A 422 5.91 22.47 4.30
N ALA A 423 6.43 23.33 5.19
CA ALA A 423 5.61 24.13 6.11
C ALA A 423 4.54 25.01 5.41
N GLU A 424 4.82 25.45 4.18
CA GLU A 424 3.91 26.26 3.37
C GLU A 424 2.70 25.48 2.81
N HIS A 425 2.72 24.15 2.83
CA HIS A 425 1.68 23.29 2.26
C HIS A 425 0.70 22.74 3.28
N VAL A 426 0.83 23.09 4.56
CA VAL A 426 0.02 22.54 5.65
C VAL A 426 -1.47 22.88 5.48
N SER A 427 -1.78 24.12 5.11
CA SER A 427 -3.16 24.61 5.03
C SER A 427 -3.75 24.39 3.64
N LYS A 428 -4.94 23.78 3.57
CA LYS A 428 -5.77 23.71 2.36
C LYS A 428 -6.42 25.08 2.10
N GLU A 429 -6.57 25.43 0.84
CA GLU A 429 -7.32 26.62 0.42
C GLU A 429 -8.82 26.29 0.28
N PRO A 430 -9.73 27.22 0.59
CA PRO A 430 -11.17 27.00 0.46
C PRO A 430 -11.59 26.90 -1.02
N PRO A 431 -12.69 26.20 -1.34
CA PRO A 431 -13.23 26.16 -2.69
C PRO A 431 -13.79 27.52 -3.10
N GLU A 432 -13.33 28.06 -4.23
CA GLU A 432 -13.81 29.32 -4.81
C GLU A 432 -14.50 29.09 -6.16
N PRO A 433 -15.56 29.86 -6.49
CA PRO A 433 -16.24 29.75 -7.78
C PRO A 433 -15.28 29.85 -8.98
N GLY A 434 -15.44 28.93 -9.93
CA GLY A 434 -14.59 28.84 -11.12
C GLY A 434 -13.32 28.00 -10.97
N MET A 435 -13.01 27.49 -9.76
CA MET A 435 -11.98 26.46 -9.59
C MET A 435 -12.40 25.15 -10.28
N ASP A 436 -11.42 24.44 -10.82
CA ASP A 436 -11.60 23.12 -11.39
C ASP A 436 -11.68 22.04 -10.32
N VAL A 437 -12.62 21.11 -10.50
CA VAL A 437 -12.70 19.86 -9.73
C VAL A 437 -12.06 18.77 -10.57
N VAL A 438 -10.97 18.18 -10.07
CA VAL A 438 -10.15 17.24 -10.83
C VAL A 438 -10.02 15.91 -10.09
N LYS A 439 -10.23 14.81 -10.80
CA LYS A 439 -9.92 13.45 -10.37
C LYS A 439 -8.57 13.03 -10.92
N VAL A 440 -7.65 12.59 -10.07
CA VAL A 440 -6.33 12.09 -10.47
C VAL A 440 -6.20 10.62 -10.05
N GLY A 441 -5.62 9.77 -10.90
CA GLY A 441 -5.42 8.35 -10.61
C GLY A 441 -6.13 7.39 -11.57
N GLY A 442 -6.47 6.19 -11.09
CA GLY A 442 -7.04 5.10 -11.87
C GLY A 442 -8.44 5.38 -12.45
N PRO A 443 -8.85 4.64 -13.50
CA PRO A 443 -10.17 4.78 -14.09
C PRO A 443 -11.27 4.12 -13.22
N VAL A 444 -12.53 4.51 -13.45
CA VAL A 444 -13.67 4.05 -12.65
C VAL A 444 -14.05 2.60 -13.01
N TYR A 445 -14.19 1.74 -11.99
CA TYR A 445 -14.65 0.35 -12.10
C TYR A 445 -15.83 0.07 -11.17
N ARG A 446 -16.59 -1.01 -11.42
CA ARG A 446 -17.66 -1.49 -10.53
C ARG A 446 -17.06 -2.13 -9.27
N ILE A 447 -16.57 -1.31 -8.35
CA ILE A 447 -15.91 -1.73 -7.11
C ILE A 447 -16.59 -1.06 -5.93
N GLY A 448 -16.90 -1.83 -4.90
CA GLY A 448 -17.40 -1.30 -3.61
C GLY A 448 -18.73 -0.54 -3.65
N VAL A 449 -19.55 -0.71 -4.70
CA VAL A 449 -20.86 -0.05 -4.79
C VAL A 449 -21.79 -0.64 -3.70
N GLY A 450 -21.83 0.01 -2.54
CA GLY A 450 -22.83 -0.23 -1.48
C GLY A 450 -22.30 -0.99 -0.27
N GLY A 451 -21.00 -0.92 0.02
CA GLY A 451 -20.39 -1.64 1.15
C GLY A 451 -20.37 -3.16 1.00
N GLY A 452 -20.87 -3.68 -0.12
CA GLY A 452 -20.75 -5.08 -0.53
C GLY A 452 -19.35 -5.32 -1.08
N ALA A 453 -18.63 -6.27 -0.48
CA ALA A 453 -17.31 -6.73 -0.90
C ALA A 453 -17.34 -7.34 -2.31
N ALA A 454 -17.35 -6.50 -3.35
CA ALA A 454 -16.75 -6.82 -4.64
C ALA A 454 -15.25 -6.56 -4.47
N SER A 455 -14.43 -7.55 -4.81
CA SER A 455 -13.03 -7.57 -4.39
C SER A 455 -12.25 -6.40 -5.02
N SER A 456 -11.89 -5.41 -4.20
CA SER A 456 -11.00 -4.33 -4.61
C SER A 456 -9.57 -4.87 -4.53
N ARG A 457 -8.98 -5.26 -5.66
CA ARG A 457 -7.54 -5.46 -5.75
C ARG A 457 -6.89 -4.08 -5.91
N GLY A 458 -5.92 -3.77 -5.05
CA GLY A 458 -5.14 -2.55 -5.18
C GLY A 458 -4.12 -2.61 -6.32
N ASP A 459 -3.89 -1.49 -7.00
CA ASP A 459 -2.88 -1.26 -8.03
C ASP A 459 -1.76 -0.31 -7.52
N PRO A 460 -0.78 -0.82 -6.76
CA PRO A 460 0.28 0.03 -6.19
C PRO A 460 1.12 0.77 -7.24
N GLU A 461 1.15 0.29 -8.49
CA GLU A 461 1.83 1.01 -9.58
C GLU A 461 1.05 2.28 -9.97
N MET A 462 -0.29 2.20 -10.05
CA MET A 462 -1.13 3.39 -10.28
C MET A 462 -1.01 4.40 -9.13
N GLU A 463 -1.03 3.93 -7.89
CA GLU A 463 -0.84 4.76 -6.69
C GLU A 463 0.52 5.49 -6.75
N GLN A 464 1.57 4.81 -7.20
CA GLN A 464 2.91 5.38 -7.36
C GLN A 464 2.96 6.47 -8.45
N LYS A 465 2.27 6.28 -9.57
CA LYS A 465 2.14 7.31 -10.62
C LYS A 465 1.41 8.54 -10.08
N MET A 466 0.34 8.32 -9.32
CA MET A 466 -0.41 9.41 -8.68
C MET A 466 0.46 10.18 -7.68
N ASN A 467 1.21 9.47 -6.82
CA ASN A 467 2.20 10.07 -5.90
C ASN A 467 3.22 10.95 -6.65
N ARG A 468 3.69 10.51 -7.83
CA ARG A 468 4.60 11.31 -8.66
C ARG A 468 3.97 12.58 -9.21
N VAL A 469 2.69 12.55 -9.60
CA VAL A 469 1.96 13.74 -10.03
C VAL A 469 1.82 14.73 -8.88
N ILE A 470 1.39 14.26 -7.71
CA ILE A 470 1.22 15.10 -6.52
C ILE A 470 2.56 15.71 -6.10
N ARG A 471 3.63 14.89 -6.04
CA ARG A 471 4.98 15.38 -5.76
C ARG A 471 5.48 16.39 -6.78
N ALA A 472 5.19 16.21 -8.06
CA ALA A 472 5.55 17.18 -9.09
C ALA A 472 4.79 18.52 -8.94
N CYS A 473 3.58 18.50 -8.40
CA CYS A 473 2.84 19.71 -8.04
C CYS A 473 3.47 20.41 -6.83
N VAL A 474 3.77 19.67 -5.76
CA VAL A 474 4.51 20.17 -4.59
C VAL A 474 5.87 20.75 -4.98
N GLU A 475 6.54 20.12 -5.94
CA GLU A 475 7.85 20.53 -6.46
C GLU A 475 7.79 21.57 -7.60
N ALA A 476 6.61 22.11 -7.96
CA ALA A 476 6.44 23.03 -9.08
C ALA A 476 7.19 24.37 -8.91
N PRO A 477 7.92 24.87 -9.92
CA PRO A 477 8.76 26.06 -9.78
C PRO A 477 7.96 27.36 -9.58
N GLY A 478 6.71 27.40 -10.03
CA GLY A 478 5.80 28.54 -9.88
C GLY A 478 5.00 28.56 -8.57
N GLY A 479 5.30 27.65 -7.65
CA GLY A 479 4.46 27.37 -6.47
C GLY A 479 3.54 26.17 -6.71
N ASN A 480 3.01 25.61 -5.62
CA ASN A 480 2.17 24.42 -5.66
C ASN A 480 0.80 24.74 -6.29
N PRO A 481 0.43 24.13 -7.43
CA PRO A 481 -0.84 24.43 -8.10
C PRO A 481 -2.06 23.82 -7.40
N ILE A 482 -1.85 22.83 -6.51
CA ILE A 482 -2.94 22.19 -5.75
C ILE A 482 -3.45 23.19 -4.73
N CYS A 483 -4.75 23.52 -4.78
CA CYS A 483 -5.40 24.41 -3.82
C CYS A 483 -5.93 23.62 -2.61
N SER A 484 -6.58 22.49 -2.88
CA SER A 484 -7.07 21.52 -1.91
C SER A 484 -6.98 20.12 -2.51
N LEU A 485 -6.81 19.09 -1.68
CA LEU A 485 -6.61 17.70 -2.07
C LEU A 485 -7.33 16.79 -1.05
N HIS A 486 -7.96 15.72 -1.53
CA HIS A 486 -8.68 14.75 -0.70
C HIS A 486 -8.58 13.36 -1.31
N ASP A 487 -8.44 12.34 -0.46
CA ASP A 487 -8.39 10.95 -0.85
C ASP A 487 -9.77 10.43 -1.26
N GLN A 488 -9.81 9.45 -2.17
CA GLN A 488 -11.03 8.66 -2.36
C GLN A 488 -10.95 7.36 -1.55
N GLY A 489 -11.90 7.20 -0.64
CA GLY A 489 -12.14 5.99 0.13
C GLY A 489 -13.62 5.59 0.10
N ALA A 490 -14.20 5.39 1.27
CA ALA A 490 -15.60 4.98 1.43
C ALA A 490 -16.58 6.02 0.83
N GLY A 491 -17.65 5.52 0.19
CA GLY A 491 -18.64 6.36 -0.50
C GLY A 491 -18.18 6.92 -1.85
N GLY A 492 -16.97 6.59 -2.30
CA GLY A 492 -16.52 6.82 -3.67
C GLY A 492 -16.46 8.28 -4.11
N ASN A 493 -16.80 8.53 -5.38
CA ASN A 493 -16.84 9.88 -5.95
C ASN A 493 -17.83 10.78 -5.21
N GLY A 494 -18.95 10.23 -4.74
CA GLY A 494 -19.95 10.97 -3.97
C GLY A 494 -19.36 11.61 -2.75
N ASN A 495 -18.67 10.84 -1.90
CA ASN A 495 -18.10 11.39 -0.67
C ASN A 495 -16.98 12.41 -0.95
N VAL A 496 -15.95 12.00 -1.70
CA VAL A 496 -14.75 12.83 -1.91
C VAL A 496 -15.06 14.16 -2.61
N LEU A 497 -15.95 14.18 -3.61
CA LEU A 497 -16.26 15.40 -4.36
C LEU A 497 -17.14 16.37 -3.56
N LYS A 498 -18.00 15.86 -2.68
CA LYS A 498 -18.77 16.68 -1.74
C LYS A 498 -17.86 17.33 -0.70
N GLU A 499 -17.03 16.54 -0.04
CA GLU A 499 -16.12 17.07 1.00
C GLU A 499 -15.11 18.06 0.42
N LEU A 500 -14.63 17.83 -0.81
CA LEU A 500 -13.71 18.75 -1.47
C LEU A 500 -14.37 20.08 -1.88
N SER A 501 -15.66 20.08 -2.21
CA SER A 501 -16.38 21.27 -2.69
C SER A 501 -17.12 22.04 -1.59
N ASP A 502 -17.12 21.54 -0.35
CA ASP A 502 -17.75 22.19 0.79
C ASP A 502 -16.97 23.45 1.25
N PRO A 503 -17.66 24.59 1.49
CA PRO A 503 -19.11 24.82 1.45
C PRO A 503 -19.65 25.36 0.12
N ALA A 504 -18.81 25.55 -0.90
CA ALA A 504 -19.14 26.29 -2.11
C ALA A 504 -20.04 25.53 -3.10
N GLY A 505 -20.02 24.19 -3.10
CA GLY A 505 -20.74 23.37 -4.08
C GLY A 505 -19.99 23.23 -5.41
N ALA A 506 -20.45 22.30 -6.25
CA ALA A 506 -19.86 21.99 -7.54
C ALA A 506 -20.86 21.36 -8.51
N VAL A 507 -20.59 21.53 -9.81
CA VAL A 507 -21.24 20.76 -10.88
C VAL A 507 -20.25 19.75 -11.47
N ILE A 508 -20.66 18.49 -11.54
CA ILE A 508 -19.86 17.33 -11.96
C ILE A 508 -20.55 16.63 -13.15
N TYR A 509 -19.78 16.13 -14.12
CA TYR A 509 -20.31 15.51 -15.34
C TYR A 509 -19.85 14.06 -15.48
N THR A 510 -20.79 13.12 -15.69
CA THR A 510 -20.47 11.69 -15.82
C THR A 510 -19.62 11.38 -17.06
N SER A 511 -19.80 12.11 -18.16
CA SER A 511 -19.01 11.93 -19.40
C SER A 511 -17.53 12.28 -19.24
N ARG A 512 -17.16 13.01 -18.19
CA ARG A 512 -15.80 13.51 -17.96
C ARG A 512 -14.94 12.58 -17.10
N PHE A 513 -15.51 11.51 -16.56
CA PHE A 513 -14.76 10.46 -15.89
C PHE A 513 -14.13 9.53 -16.92
N GLN A 514 -12.90 9.07 -16.65
CA GLN A 514 -12.33 7.97 -17.40
C GLN A 514 -12.90 6.65 -16.84
N LEU A 515 -13.69 5.94 -17.64
CA LEU A 515 -14.28 4.66 -17.25
C LEU A 515 -13.36 3.51 -17.64
N GLY A 516 -13.13 2.59 -16.70
CA GLY A 516 -12.49 1.31 -16.95
C GLY A 516 -13.52 0.23 -17.34
N ASP A 517 -14.77 0.40 -16.92
CA ASP A 517 -15.92 -0.37 -17.37
C ASP A 517 -16.93 0.57 -18.05
N PRO A 518 -17.16 0.44 -19.38
CA PRO A 518 -18.10 1.30 -20.10
C PRO A 518 -19.57 0.99 -19.77
N THR A 519 -19.86 -0.12 -19.08
CA THR A 519 -21.23 -0.54 -18.71
C THR A 519 -21.73 0.09 -17.41
N LEU A 520 -20.92 0.93 -16.76
CA LEU A 520 -21.31 1.58 -15.51
C LEU A 520 -22.48 2.54 -15.72
N ASN A 521 -23.48 2.51 -14.85
CA ASN A 521 -24.52 3.54 -14.81
C ASN A 521 -24.12 4.71 -13.88
N ALA A 522 -24.94 5.77 -13.81
CA ALA A 522 -24.63 6.95 -13.01
C ALA A 522 -24.50 6.66 -11.50
N LEU A 523 -25.26 5.70 -10.96
CA LEU A 523 -25.16 5.28 -9.55
C LEU A 523 -23.79 4.63 -9.30
N GLU A 524 -23.38 3.75 -10.19
CA GLU A 524 -22.11 3.03 -10.08
C GLU A 524 -20.93 3.97 -10.27
N ILE A 525 -21.01 4.94 -11.19
CA ILE A 525 -19.97 5.98 -11.34
C ILE A 525 -19.86 6.83 -10.06
N TRP A 526 -20.99 7.22 -9.47
CA TRP A 526 -21.00 8.09 -8.30
C TRP A 526 -20.58 7.37 -7.01
N GLY A 527 -21.06 6.13 -6.83
CA GLY A 527 -20.87 5.34 -5.62
C GLY A 527 -19.71 4.36 -5.62
N ALA A 528 -18.97 4.21 -6.72
CA ALA A 528 -17.85 3.27 -6.78
C ALA A 528 -16.67 3.70 -5.90
N GLU A 529 -16.19 2.75 -5.09
CA GLU A 529 -15.02 2.85 -4.21
C GLU A 529 -13.77 2.25 -4.89
N TYR A 530 -13.60 2.54 -6.18
CA TYR A 530 -12.41 2.15 -6.93
C TYR A 530 -11.16 2.77 -6.31
N GLN A 531 -10.06 2.03 -6.39
CA GLN A 531 -8.82 2.35 -5.69
C GLN A 531 -7.92 3.26 -6.53
N GLU A 532 -6.85 3.76 -5.90
CA GLU A 532 -5.82 4.60 -6.51
C GLU A 532 -6.35 5.87 -7.18
N SER A 533 -7.21 6.59 -6.46
CA SER A 533 -7.77 7.84 -6.95
C SER A 533 -7.88 8.89 -5.84
N ASN A 534 -7.51 10.13 -6.17
CA ASN A 534 -7.69 11.31 -5.33
C ASN A 534 -8.50 12.37 -6.09
N ALA A 535 -9.01 13.36 -5.36
CA ALA A 535 -9.63 14.55 -5.94
C ALA A 535 -8.91 15.82 -5.48
N LEU A 536 -8.77 16.80 -6.36
CA LEU A 536 -8.11 18.07 -6.06
C LEU A 536 -8.79 19.27 -6.71
N LEU A 537 -8.57 20.43 -6.10
CA LEU A 537 -8.97 21.73 -6.63
C LEU A 537 -7.78 22.43 -7.28
N LEU A 538 -8.03 23.00 -8.46
CA LEU A 538 -7.06 23.74 -9.25
C LEU A 538 -7.63 25.06 -9.72
N ARG A 539 -6.75 26.05 -9.90
CA ARG A 539 -7.11 27.26 -10.64
C ARG A 539 -6.97 27.01 -12.15
N PRO A 540 -7.82 27.61 -13.01
CA PRO A 540 -7.75 27.40 -14.46
C PRO A 540 -6.37 27.62 -15.12
N PRO A 541 -5.52 28.57 -14.69
CA PRO A 541 -4.17 28.74 -15.27
C PRO A 541 -3.24 27.54 -15.08
N ASP A 542 -3.49 26.70 -14.08
CA ASP A 542 -2.62 25.58 -13.71
C ASP A 542 -2.99 24.27 -14.43
N ARG A 543 -4.10 24.26 -15.19
CA ARG A 543 -4.58 23.10 -15.97
C ARG A 543 -3.50 22.52 -16.88
N ASP A 544 -2.76 23.39 -17.56
CA ASP A 544 -1.74 23.00 -18.52
C ASP A 544 -0.54 22.37 -17.82
N PHE A 545 -0.19 22.85 -16.63
CA PHE A 545 0.88 22.27 -15.83
C PHE A 545 0.50 20.86 -15.37
N LEU A 546 -0.68 20.70 -14.76
CA LEU A 546 -1.15 19.38 -14.33
C LEU A 546 -1.23 18.42 -15.52
N SER A 547 -1.84 18.84 -16.63
CA SER A 547 -1.97 17.99 -17.82
C SER A 547 -0.62 17.52 -18.37
N ARG A 548 0.41 18.39 -18.37
CA ARG A 548 1.77 18.00 -18.78
C ARG A 548 2.39 17.00 -17.83
N VAL A 549 2.22 17.18 -16.52
CA VAL A 549 2.75 16.30 -15.46
C VAL A 549 2.03 14.95 -15.48
N SER A 550 0.70 14.93 -15.53
CA SER A 550 -0.13 13.72 -15.64
C SER A 550 0.25 12.90 -16.88
N ALA A 551 0.36 13.54 -18.04
CA ALA A 551 0.86 12.88 -19.24
C ALA A 551 2.32 12.41 -19.09
N ARG A 552 3.13 13.06 -18.23
CA ARG A 552 4.54 12.71 -17.99
C ARG A 552 4.65 11.44 -17.17
N GLU A 553 3.87 11.35 -16.12
CA GLU A 553 3.87 10.24 -15.17
C GLU A 553 2.88 9.13 -15.56
N ARG A 554 2.18 9.26 -16.70
CA ARG A 554 1.15 8.33 -17.21
C ARG A 554 0.03 8.08 -16.19
N CYS A 555 -0.25 9.08 -15.38
CA CYS A 555 -1.36 9.08 -14.43
C CYS A 555 -2.50 9.90 -15.02
N PRO A 556 -3.71 9.34 -15.17
CA PRO A 556 -4.86 10.12 -15.62
C PRO A 556 -5.17 11.30 -14.70
N ALA A 557 -5.59 12.41 -15.32
CA ALA A 557 -6.19 13.55 -14.63
C ALA A 557 -7.44 13.99 -15.41
N CYS A 558 -8.60 13.82 -14.79
CA CYS A 558 -9.91 14.09 -15.37
C CYS A 558 -10.49 15.36 -14.74
N PHE A 559 -10.70 16.40 -15.55
CA PHE A 559 -11.38 17.64 -15.13
C PHE A 559 -12.89 17.39 -15.13
N VAL A 560 -13.40 16.86 -14.03
CA VAL A 560 -14.76 16.32 -13.93
C VAL A 560 -15.82 17.39 -13.68
N GLY A 561 -15.42 18.56 -13.20
CA GLY A 561 -16.38 19.60 -12.81
C GLY A 561 -15.77 20.95 -12.47
N THR A 562 -16.61 21.84 -11.93
CA THR A 562 -16.24 23.22 -11.57
C THR A 562 -16.99 23.63 -10.30
N ILE A 563 -16.32 24.39 -9.43
CA ILE A 563 -16.93 24.99 -8.23
C ILE A 563 -17.91 26.09 -8.63
N THR A 564 -19.13 26.03 -8.10
CA THR A 564 -20.26 26.89 -8.47
C THR A 564 -20.47 28.08 -7.53
N GLY A 565 -20.28 27.87 -6.22
CA GLY A 565 -20.55 28.87 -5.18
C GLY A 565 -22.01 28.94 -4.71
N ASP A 566 -22.87 28.04 -5.19
CA ASP A 566 -24.30 27.98 -4.84
C ASP A 566 -24.61 26.99 -3.70
N ARG A 567 -23.56 26.38 -3.11
CA ARG A 567 -23.64 25.40 -2.02
C ARG A 567 -24.31 24.08 -2.39
N ARG A 568 -24.49 23.82 -3.69
CA ARG A 568 -25.12 22.59 -4.20
C ARG A 568 -24.08 21.70 -4.87
N ILE A 569 -24.24 20.39 -4.68
CA ILE A 569 -23.54 19.37 -5.46
C ILE A 569 -24.49 18.81 -6.52
N VAL A 570 -24.12 18.97 -7.78
CA VAL A 570 -24.93 18.53 -8.92
C VAL A 570 -24.14 17.54 -9.76
N LEU A 571 -24.63 16.32 -9.89
CA LEU A 571 -24.14 15.35 -10.88
C LEU A 571 -25.03 15.42 -12.11
N VAL A 572 -24.44 15.68 -13.27
CA VAL A 572 -25.11 15.70 -14.57
C VAL A 572 -24.78 14.42 -15.32
N ASP A 573 -25.77 13.62 -15.68
CA ASP A 573 -25.56 12.45 -16.55
C ASP A 573 -25.69 12.84 -18.02
N ASP A 574 -24.58 13.28 -18.62
CA ASP A 574 -24.50 13.84 -19.96
C ASP A 574 -23.89 12.87 -20.99
N ARG A 575 -23.83 11.56 -20.71
CA ARG A 575 -23.18 10.59 -21.60
C ARG A 575 -23.84 10.43 -22.96
N GLU A 576 -25.16 10.58 -23.04
CA GLU A 576 -25.90 10.53 -24.31
C GLU A 576 -25.78 11.83 -25.11
N CYS A 577 -25.58 12.97 -24.43
CA CYS A 577 -25.42 14.29 -25.04
C CYS A 577 -24.40 15.12 -24.24
N PRO A 578 -23.08 14.92 -24.49
CA PRO A 578 -22.02 15.52 -23.69
C PRO A 578 -22.03 17.05 -23.74
N MET A 579 -21.93 17.68 -22.58
CA MET A 579 -21.97 19.14 -22.46
C MET A 579 -20.59 19.75 -22.71
N GLY A 580 -20.52 20.74 -23.61
CA GLY A 580 -19.30 21.49 -23.93
C GLY A 580 -18.70 22.22 -22.72
N ARG A 581 -17.37 22.37 -22.68
CA ARG A 581 -16.63 22.97 -21.54
C ARG A 581 -16.98 24.44 -21.28
N ASP A 582 -17.44 25.18 -22.30
CA ASP A 582 -17.67 26.64 -22.23
C ASP A 582 -19.16 27.04 -22.30
N GLY A 583 -20.09 26.08 -22.21
CA GLY A 583 -21.53 26.36 -22.33
C GLY A 583 -21.96 26.96 -23.68
N GLN A 584 -21.05 27.06 -24.65
CA GLN A 584 -21.33 27.54 -26.01
C GLN A 584 -21.53 26.37 -26.96
N GLY A 585 -22.78 25.92 -27.02
CA GLY A 585 -23.32 25.00 -28.01
C GLY A 585 -24.84 25.12 -27.93
N ASP A 586 -25.55 24.91 -29.05
CA ASP A 586 -27.02 24.92 -29.03
C ASP A 586 -27.52 23.94 -27.96
N ALA A 587 -28.24 24.46 -26.97
CA ALA A 587 -28.72 23.66 -25.85
C ALA A 587 -29.59 22.51 -26.38
N PRO A 588 -29.36 21.26 -25.94
CA PRO A 588 -30.22 20.16 -26.33
C PRO A 588 -31.68 20.47 -25.94
N PRO A 589 -32.68 20.01 -26.71
CA PRO A 589 -34.10 20.36 -26.51
C PRO A 589 -34.64 19.94 -25.13
N THR A 590 -33.97 19.01 -24.46
CA THR A 590 -34.20 18.62 -23.07
C THR A 590 -32.86 18.62 -22.31
N PRO A 591 -32.79 19.22 -21.11
CA PRO A 591 -31.58 19.20 -20.30
C PRO A 591 -31.24 17.75 -19.87
N PRO A 592 -29.94 17.40 -19.77
CA PRO A 592 -29.53 16.08 -19.29
C PRO A 592 -30.05 15.84 -17.86
N PRO A 593 -30.37 14.59 -17.50
CA PRO A 593 -30.81 14.28 -16.15
C PRO A 593 -29.72 14.64 -15.13
N THR A 594 -30.15 15.06 -13.95
CA THR A 594 -29.28 15.36 -12.81
C THR A 594 -29.52 14.33 -11.69
N PRO A 595 -28.87 13.15 -11.73
CA PRO A 595 -29.13 12.11 -10.75
C PRO A 595 -28.80 12.52 -9.33
N VAL A 596 -27.94 13.52 -9.11
CA VAL A 596 -27.68 14.09 -7.79
C VAL A 596 -27.90 15.60 -7.88
N ASP A 597 -28.73 16.14 -7.00
CA ASP A 597 -28.90 17.57 -6.82
C ASP A 597 -29.21 17.88 -5.34
N LEU A 598 -28.14 17.93 -4.55
CA LEU A 598 -28.20 18.04 -3.09
C LEU A 598 -27.58 19.35 -2.61
N ASP A 599 -28.18 19.95 -1.58
CA ASP A 599 -27.58 21.03 -0.81
C ASP A 599 -26.58 20.42 0.19
N LEU A 600 -25.35 20.93 0.22
CA LEU A 600 -24.28 20.38 1.05
C LEU A 600 -24.60 20.44 2.55
N ASP A 601 -25.38 21.44 3.01
CA ASP A 601 -25.79 21.53 4.42
C ASP A 601 -26.64 20.34 4.87
N TRP A 602 -27.29 19.61 3.95
CA TRP A 602 -28.15 18.48 4.29
C TRP A 602 -27.37 17.17 4.42
N VAL A 603 -26.18 17.12 3.82
CA VAL A 603 -25.36 15.90 3.72
C VAL A 603 -24.14 16.00 4.64
N LEU A 604 -23.55 17.19 4.77
CA LEU A 604 -22.35 17.44 5.57
C LEU A 604 -22.62 18.26 6.85
N GLY A 605 -23.83 18.83 7.00
CA GLY A 605 -24.21 19.66 8.15
C GLY A 605 -24.32 18.90 9.49
N LYS A 606 -24.25 19.64 10.62
CA LYS A 606 -24.31 19.10 11.98
C LYS A 606 -25.67 18.44 12.28
N MET A 607 -25.76 17.12 12.08
CA MET A 607 -26.92 16.29 12.41
C MET A 607 -27.36 16.42 13.89
N PRO A 608 -28.67 16.41 14.22
CA PRO A 608 -29.17 16.43 15.60
C PRO A 608 -28.82 15.15 16.39
N ARG A 609 -28.35 15.31 17.64
CA ARG A 609 -27.95 14.21 18.55
C ARG A 609 -29.17 13.36 19.02
N LYS A 610 -29.09 12.02 18.94
CA LYS A 610 -30.03 11.06 19.59
C LYS A 610 -29.53 10.74 21.05
N GLY A 611 -30.18 9.92 21.91
CA GLY A 611 -29.86 9.81 23.38
C GLY A 611 -29.48 8.41 23.96
N GLU A 612 -28.92 8.36 25.19
CA GLU A 612 -28.19 7.22 25.87
C GLU A 612 -28.88 6.48 27.06
N PRO A 613 -28.47 5.22 27.41
CA PRO A 613 -28.28 4.79 28.83
C PRO A 613 -27.27 3.62 29.20
N GLY A 614 -26.54 3.73 30.34
CA GLY A 614 -26.34 2.78 31.51
C GLY A 614 -25.44 1.48 31.54
N LEU A 615 -24.48 1.37 32.51
CA LEU A 615 -23.38 0.34 32.76
C LEU A 615 -23.65 -0.76 33.84
N PRO A 616 -22.96 -1.96 33.89
CA PRO A 616 -21.66 -2.22 34.61
C PRO A 616 -20.70 -3.39 34.10
N ARG A 617 -19.51 -3.61 34.77
CA ARG A 617 -18.26 -4.39 34.40
C ARG A 617 -17.93 -5.69 35.27
N PRO A 618 -16.71 -6.34 35.28
CA PRO A 618 -15.93 -7.20 34.31
C PRO A 618 -15.27 -8.50 34.92
N TRP A 619 -14.29 -9.21 34.27
CA TRP A 619 -13.03 -9.94 34.77
C TRP A 619 -12.27 -10.82 33.67
N PRO A 620 -10.97 -11.26 33.81
CA PRO A 620 -9.89 -11.28 32.74
C PRO A 620 -9.07 -12.60 32.41
N CYS A 621 -8.16 -12.62 31.35
CA CYS A 621 -6.82 -13.33 31.18
C CYS A 621 -6.07 -13.19 29.76
N PRO A 622 -4.74 -13.53 29.54
CA PRO A 622 -3.75 -12.96 28.53
C PRO A 622 -3.00 -13.92 27.49
N LEU A 623 -2.07 -13.40 26.61
CA LEU A 623 -0.88 -14.09 25.94
C LEU A 623 0.04 -13.23 24.96
N ALA A 624 1.29 -13.70 24.65
CA ALA A 624 2.37 -13.10 23.80
C ALA A 624 3.33 -14.10 23.05
N SER A 625 3.92 -13.75 21.86
CA SER A 625 4.97 -14.52 21.11
C SER A 625 5.79 -13.69 20.05
N CYS A 626 6.86 -14.28 19.46
CA CYS A 626 7.89 -13.64 18.58
C CYS A 626 7.50 -13.43 17.08
N GLN A 627 7.95 -12.33 16.44
CA GLN A 627 7.43 -11.79 15.16
C GLN A 627 8.33 -11.94 13.89
N LEU A 628 9.34 -12.81 13.90
CA LEU A 628 10.35 -12.94 12.81
C LEU A 628 9.80 -13.19 11.38
N HIS A 629 8.57 -13.67 11.21
CA HIS A 629 8.00 -13.96 9.89
C HIS A 629 7.50 -12.72 9.12
N LEU A 630 7.29 -11.59 9.80
CA LEU A 630 6.77 -10.34 9.20
C LEU A 630 7.89 -9.42 8.68
N VAL A 631 9.09 -9.52 9.26
CA VAL A 631 10.17 -8.54 9.10
C VAL A 631 10.95 -8.65 7.78
N PRO A 632 11.30 -9.84 7.25
CA PRO A 632 12.08 -9.94 6.01
C PRO A 632 11.24 -9.84 4.72
N GLN A 633 9.91 -9.74 4.82
CA GLN A 633 9.01 -9.70 3.64
C GLN A 633 8.88 -8.28 3.02
N VAL A 634 9.32 -7.24 3.73
CA VAL A 634 9.13 -5.81 3.37
C VAL A 634 10.45 -5.11 3.04
N ASP A 635 10.41 -4.16 2.10
CA ASP A 635 11.52 -3.22 1.88
C ASP A 635 11.69 -2.32 3.12
N ARG A 636 12.93 -2.08 3.54
CA ARG A 636 13.29 -1.26 4.71
C ARG A 636 14.38 -0.24 4.38
N SER A 637 14.60 0.01 3.10
CA SER A 637 15.75 0.77 2.60
C SER A 637 15.41 1.76 1.50
N VAL A 638 14.33 1.54 0.75
CA VAL A 638 13.87 2.45 -0.31
C VAL A 638 13.64 3.87 0.25
N GLY A 639 14.11 4.87 -0.50
CA GLY A 639 14.13 6.27 -0.07
C GLY A 639 15.40 6.71 0.67
N GLY A 640 16.23 5.79 1.20
CA GLY A 640 17.56 6.10 1.75
C GLY A 640 17.59 7.00 3.00
N LEU A 641 16.44 7.23 3.63
CA LEU A 641 16.27 8.12 4.80
C LEU A 641 16.09 7.37 6.14
N VAL A 642 16.21 6.03 6.12
CA VAL A 642 15.94 5.19 7.30
C VAL A 642 17.11 5.25 8.28
N ALA A 643 16.89 5.92 9.42
CA ALA A 643 17.75 5.90 10.59
C ALA A 643 16.88 5.81 11.85
N GLN A 644 17.31 5.04 12.87
CA GLN A 644 16.57 4.93 14.13
C GLN A 644 16.98 6.08 15.07
N GLN A 645 16.19 7.16 15.12
CA GLN A 645 16.36 8.23 16.12
C GLN A 645 14.99 8.76 16.58
N GLN A 646 14.81 8.88 17.89
CA GLN A 646 13.60 9.48 18.48
C GLN A 646 13.72 11.02 18.58
N CYS A 647 12.66 11.74 18.19
CA CYS A 647 12.39 13.14 18.52
C CYS A 647 10.86 13.29 18.69
N ASP A 648 10.39 14.14 19.63
CA ASP A 648 9.00 14.55 19.91
C ASP A 648 7.87 13.53 19.65
N VAL A 649 7.26 13.03 20.73
CA VAL A 649 6.25 11.95 20.66
C VAL A 649 4.84 12.50 20.41
N LYS A 650 4.20 12.03 19.34
CA LYS A 650 2.76 12.19 19.08
C LYS A 650 2.06 10.84 19.01
N CYS A 651 0.75 10.83 19.27
CA CYS A 651 -0.06 9.61 19.28
C CYS A 651 -1.25 9.70 18.31
N SER A 652 -1.57 8.57 17.67
CA SER A 652 -2.83 8.37 16.95
C SER A 652 -3.69 7.36 17.70
N GLY A 653 -4.91 7.75 18.06
CA GLY A 653 -5.83 6.91 18.82
C GLY A 653 -6.66 6.01 17.91
N ASN A 654 -6.39 4.71 17.88
CA ASN A 654 -7.11 3.76 17.03
C ASN A 654 -7.95 2.79 17.88
N TRP A 655 -9.28 2.86 17.75
CA TRP A 655 -10.23 2.19 18.65
C TRP A 655 -11.00 1.06 17.97
N MET A 656 -10.60 -0.19 18.23
CA MET A 656 -11.25 -1.39 17.70
C MET A 656 -12.11 -2.01 18.80
N TRP A 657 -13.43 -1.83 18.74
CA TRP A 657 -14.34 -2.23 19.82
C TRP A 657 -15.65 -2.83 19.32
N ALA A 658 -16.35 -3.62 20.14
CA ALA A 658 -17.69 -4.13 19.83
C ALA A 658 -18.78 -3.25 20.46
N ALA A 659 -18.70 -1.92 20.27
CA ALA A 659 -19.46 -0.93 21.06
C ALA A 659 -20.99 -1.07 20.98
N LYS A 660 -21.51 -1.72 19.92
CA LYS A 660 -22.95 -1.98 19.74
C LYS A 660 -23.50 -3.09 20.66
N LEU A 661 -22.63 -3.85 21.33
CA LEU A 661 -23.03 -4.90 22.26
C LEU A 661 -23.22 -4.34 23.67
N GLN A 662 -24.06 -5.02 24.46
CA GLN A 662 -24.45 -4.57 25.79
C GLN A 662 -23.23 -4.35 26.69
N GLY A 663 -23.10 -3.14 27.25
CA GLY A 663 -22.02 -2.75 28.18
C GLY A 663 -20.70 -2.31 27.51
N GLU A 664 -20.47 -2.68 26.25
CA GLU A 664 -19.19 -2.44 25.56
C GLU A 664 -18.98 -0.96 25.20
N GLY A 665 -20.02 -0.25 24.76
CA GLY A 665 -19.91 1.19 24.43
C GLY A 665 -19.52 2.05 25.63
N ALA A 666 -19.93 1.66 26.83
CA ALA A 666 -19.57 2.38 28.04
C ALA A 666 -18.17 2.00 28.55
N ALA A 667 -17.74 0.75 28.35
CA ALA A 667 -16.35 0.37 28.57
C ALA A 667 -15.39 1.16 27.67
N LEU A 668 -15.75 1.36 26.39
CA LEU A 668 -15.02 2.20 25.46
C LEU A 668 -14.93 3.66 25.96
N ALA A 669 -16.04 4.23 26.43
CA ALA A 669 -16.06 5.60 26.96
C ALA A 669 -15.12 5.77 28.17
N ASP A 670 -15.15 4.82 29.10
CA ASP A 670 -14.25 4.81 30.25
C ASP A 670 -12.77 4.68 29.83
N ALA A 671 -12.47 3.79 28.87
CA ALA A 671 -11.12 3.59 28.35
C ALA A 671 -10.58 4.87 27.69
N CYS A 672 -11.40 5.55 26.89
CA CYS A 672 -11.05 6.83 26.29
C CYS A 672 -10.81 7.92 27.36
N GLY A 673 -11.65 7.97 28.40
CA GLY A 673 -11.46 8.90 29.52
C GLY A 673 -10.14 8.65 30.27
N ALA A 674 -9.78 7.39 30.47
CA ALA A 674 -8.51 6.99 31.09
C ALA A 674 -7.31 7.38 30.21
N VAL A 675 -7.35 7.07 28.90
CA VAL A 675 -6.28 7.45 27.96
C VAL A 675 -6.13 8.96 27.88
N ALA A 676 -7.23 9.72 27.78
CA ALA A 676 -7.19 11.17 27.75
C ALA A 676 -6.52 11.75 29.02
N ALA A 677 -6.85 11.21 30.20
CA ALA A 677 -6.22 11.62 31.45
C ALA A 677 -4.71 11.32 31.48
N VAL A 678 -4.28 10.15 31.01
CA VAL A 678 -2.86 9.76 30.94
C VAL A 678 -2.11 10.62 29.92
N MET A 679 -2.65 10.79 28.71
CA MET A 679 -2.02 11.59 27.65
C MET A 679 -1.87 13.06 28.07
N ALA A 680 -2.90 13.63 28.72
CA ALA A 680 -2.82 14.97 29.30
C ALA A 680 -1.75 15.08 30.39
N ALA A 681 -1.61 14.07 31.26
CA ALA A 681 -0.57 14.03 32.29
C ALA A 681 0.85 13.89 31.71
N LEU A 682 0.99 13.27 30.54
CA LEU A 682 2.26 13.12 29.82
C LEU A 682 2.59 14.32 28.91
N GLY A 683 1.63 15.24 28.70
CA GLY A 683 1.79 16.32 27.73
C GLY A 683 1.82 15.83 26.27
N VAL A 684 1.29 14.62 26.00
CA VAL A 684 1.25 14.02 24.66
C VAL A 684 -0.13 14.30 24.04
N ALA A 685 -0.15 14.87 22.85
CA ALA A 685 -1.38 15.13 22.12
C ALA A 685 -1.80 13.92 21.27
N VAL A 686 -3.11 13.68 21.22
CA VAL A 686 -3.74 12.72 20.30
C VAL A 686 -4.37 13.54 19.16
N ASP A 687 -3.61 13.73 18.08
CA ASP A 687 -3.93 14.69 17.01
C ASP A 687 -4.57 14.03 15.77
N GLY A 688 -4.98 12.76 15.90
CA GLY A 688 -5.57 11.94 14.84
C GLY A 688 -5.97 10.56 15.34
N GLY A 689 -6.70 9.80 14.53
CA GLY A 689 -7.14 8.45 14.91
C GLY A 689 -8.28 7.92 14.05
N LYS A 690 -8.62 6.64 14.25
CA LYS A 690 -9.72 5.97 13.57
C LYS A 690 -10.45 5.02 14.52
N ASP A 691 -11.71 4.71 14.24
CA ASP A 691 -12.49 3.76 15.03
C ASP A 691 -13.13 2.66 14.17
N SER A 692 -13.27 1.47 14.78
CA SER A 692 -13.97 0.32 14.21
C SER A 692 -14.84 -0.30 15.30
N LEU A 693 -16.13 0.05 15.31
CA LEU A 693 -17.04 -0.21 16.44
C LEU A 693 -17.88 -1.49 16.32
N SER A 694 -17.55 -2.35 15.36
CA SER A 694 -18.24 -3.60 15.05
C SER A 694 -17.31 -4.82 15.14
N MET A 695 -16.42 -4.84 16.14
CA MET A 695 -15.44 -5.91 16.34
C MET A 695 -16.04 -7.16 17.00
N ALA A 696 -17.01 -7.77 16.34
CA ALA A 696 -17.62 -9.04 16.74
C ALA A 696 -18.01 -9.86 15.50
N ALA A 697 -18.11 -11.18 15.65
CA ALA A 697 -18.53 -12.10 14.60
C ALA A 697 -19.57 -13.09 15.13
N ARG A 698 -20.51 -13.49 14.27
CA ARG A 698 -21.51 -14.50 14.60
C ARG A 698 -21.05 -15.88 14.13
N VAL A 699 -21.00 -16.85 15.04
CA VAL A 699 -20.61 -18.24 14.78
C VAL A 699 -21.77 -19.14 15.18
N GLY A 700 -22.57 -19.56 14.19
CA GLY A 700 -23.84 -20.25 14.46
C GLY A 700 -24.78 -19.40 15.33
N ALA A 701 -25.08 -19.89 16.53
CA ALA A 701 -25.90 -19.17 17.51
C ALA A 701 -25.08 -18.23 18.43
N GLU A 702 -23.76 -18.39 18.49
CA GLU A 702 -22.88 -17.62 19.36
C GLU A 702 -22.47 -16.28 18.72
N THR A 703 -22.33 -15.22 19.53
CA THR A 703 -21.67 -13.97 19.13
C THR A 703 -20.32 -13.88 19.82
N VAL A 704 -19.24 -14.06 19.04
CA VAL A 704 -17.87 -14.00 19.52
C VAL A 704 -17.37 -12.56 19.43
N ARG A 705 -16.88 -12.05 20.56
CA ARG A 705 -16.38 -10.68 20.69
C ARG A 705 -14.87 -10.64 20.51
N ALA A 706 -14.37 -9.57 19.87
CA ALA A 706 -12.96 -9.25 19.95
C ALA A 706 -12.57 -8.93 21.42
N PRO A 707 -11.31 -9.19 21.80
CA PRO A 707 -10.74 -8.71 23.06
C PRO A 707 -10.83 -7.18 23.20
N GLY A 708 -11.22 -6.68 24.37
CA GLY A 708 -11.43 -5.24 24.64
C GLY A 708 -10.28 -4.54 25.36
N GLU A 709 -9.86 -5.01 26.55
CA GLU A 709 -8.76 -4.42 27.34
C GLU A 709 -7.56 -5.38 27.42
N LEU A 710 -6.34 -4.84 27.28
CA LEU A 710 -5.10 -5.47 27.78
C LEU A 710 -5.02 -5.20 29.28
N TRP A 711 -4.92 -6.24 30.12
CA TRP A 711 -4.65 -6.06 31.55
C TRP A 711 -3.71 -7.15 32.07
N ALA A 712 -2.59 -6.72 32.66
CA ALA A 712 -1.59 -7.54 33.34
C ALA A 712 -2.19 -8.25 34.57
N PRO A 713 -1.65 -9.39 35.04
CA PRO A 713 -2.28 -10.23 36.07
C PRO A 713 -2.59 -9.45 37.37
N LYS A 714 -3.80 -9.64 37.93
CA LYS A 714 -4.08 -9.33 39.34
C LYS A 714 -3.32 -10.39 40.13
N GLY A 715 -2.06 -10.11 40.44
CA GLY A 715 -1.49 -10.69 41.64
C GLY A 715 -2.39 -10.27 42.80
N ASP A 716 -2.82 -11.24 43.62
CA ASP A 716 -3.47 -10.94 44.88
C ASP A 716 -2.75 -9.77 45.56
N GLY A 717 -3.52 -8.82 46.08
CA GLY A 717 -3.06 -7.54 46.63
C GLY A 717 -2.20 -7.62 47.90
N GLN A 718 -1.31 -8.60 47.97
CA GLN A 718 -0.29 -8.79 48.99
C GLN A 718 1.14 -8.82 48.44
N ASN A 719 1.36 -8.95 47.12
CA ASN A 719 2.72 -9.07 46.55
C ASN A 719 3.19 -7.81 45.82
N LEU A 720 2.96 -6.64 46.42
CA LEU A 720 3.56 -5.38 46.00
C LEU A 720 4.99 -5.32 46.57
N VAL A 721 5.90 -6.11 45.98
CA VAL A 721 7.28 -6.18 46.44
C VAL A 721 8.19 -5.30 45.60
N ARG A 722 8.66 -4.27 46.30
CA ARG A 722 9.79 -3.41 45.98
C ARG A 722 11.01 -4.23 45.52
N ALA A 723 11.44 -4.05 44.27
CA ALA A 723 12.77 -4.37 43.75
C ALA A 723 13.04 -3.50 42.50
N PHE A 724 13.61 -2.29 42.59
CA PHE A 724 15.05 -1.89 42.55
C PHE A 724 15.82 -2.39 41.30
N GLY A 725 16.56 -1.57 40.54
CA GLY A 725 16.92 -0.14 40.61
C GLY A 725 17.51 0.32 39.25
N ILE A 726 17.29 1.56 38.80
CA ILE A 726 18.21 2.72 38.92
C ILE A 726 17.35 3.99 38.83
N THR A 727 17.62 4.99 39.69
CA THR A 727 16.83 6.22 40.00
C THR A 727 15.81 6.16 41.14
N GLN A 728 16.15 5.46 42.24
CA GLN A 728 15.53 5.79 43.52
C GLN A 728 16.24 6.97 44.17
N GLY A 729 15.62 8.14 44.01
CA GLY A 729 16.04 9.35 44.70
C GLY A 729 14.97 10.42 44.70
N LEU A 730 13.69 10.11 44.88
CA LEU A 730 12.65 11.02 45.38
C LEU A 730 11.27 10.33 45.42
N LEU A 731 10.45 10.68 46.42
CA LEU A 731 8.98 10.50 46.56
C LEU A 731 8.44 9.27 47.31
N LYS A 732 7.64 9.61 48.32
CA LYS A 732 6.94 8.78 49.32
C LYS A 732 5.51 8.44 48.88
N GLU A 733 5.04 7.32 49.41
CA GLU A 733 3.68 6.78 49.58
C GLU A 733 2.47 7.68 49.26
N VAL A 734 1.57 7.19 48.39
CA VAL A 734 0.09 7.22 48.57
C VAL A 734 -0.52 6.02 47.81
N GLY A 735 -1.51 5.35 48.40
CA GLY A 735 -2.10 4.11 47.88
C GLY A 735 -3.34 4.26 46.97
N ARG A 736 -3.74 3.11 46.41
CA ARG A 736 -4.96 2.76 45.64
C ARG A 736 -5.09 3.36 44.23
N GLY A 737 -5.14 2.45 43.25
CA GLY A 737 -5.37 2.73 41.83
C GLY A 737 -4.10 2.47 41.01
N LEU A 738 -4.24 1.83 39.84
CA LEU A 738 -3.18 1.65 38.86
C LEU A 738 -2.77 3.06 38.38
N GLN A 739 -1.85 3.71 39.09
CA GLN A 739 -1.31 5.00 38.68
C GLN A 739 -0.12 4.72 37.76
N VAL A 740 -0.24 5.14 36.51
CA VAL A 740 0.78 5.03 35.47
C VAL A 740 1.95 5.94 35.85
N TRP A 741 3.08 5.36 36.30
CA TRP A 741 4.30 6.06 36.76
C TRP A 741 5.26 6.48 35.61
N VAL A 742 4.71 6.79 34.43
CA VAL A 742 5.47 7.06 33.19
C VAL A 742 6.25 8.39 33.15
N PRO A 743 5.88 9.50 33.83
CA PRO A 743 6.58 10.79 33.65
C PRO A 743 8.08 10.79 34.01
N ARG A 744 8.52 9.92 34.93
CA ARG A 744 9.92 9.84 35.36
C ARG A 744 10.78 8.92 34.50
N LEU A 745 10.23 7.83 33.98
CA LEU A 745 10.92 6.94 33.03
C LEU A 745 11.27 7.68 31.74
N LEU A 746 10.37 8.52 31.23
CA LEU A 746 10.61 9.33 30.04
C LEU A 746 11.75 10.35 30.23
N SER A 747 11.96 10.88 31.44
CA SER A 747 13.04 11.85 31.70
C SER A 747 14.46 11.26 31.51
N ILE A 748 14.60 9.93 31.54
CA ILE A 748 15.86 9.23 31.28
C ILE A 748 16.20 9.18 29.77
N LEU A 749 15.19 9.15 28.90
CA LEU A 749 15.37 9.20 27.44
C LEU A 749 15.83 10.59 26.93
N PHE A 750 15.69 11.63 27.76
CA PHE A 750 16.13 13.00 27.45
C PHE A 750 17.45 13.39 28.16
N LEU A 751 18.18 12.43 28.74
CA LEU A 751 19.53 12.68 29.24
C LEU A 751 20.44 13.17 28.09
N PRO A 752 21.35 14.13 28.35
CA PRO A 752 22.28 14.61 27.32
C PRO A 752 23.02 13.44 26.64
N PRO A 753 23.40 13.56 25.35
CA PRO A 753 24.03 12.50 24.55
C PRO A 753 25.47 12.17 24.97
N ASP A 754 25.85 12.48 26.21
CA ASP A 754 27.03 11.89 26.84
C ASP A 754 26.73 10.39 26.92
N ARG A 755 27.40 9.61 26.07
CA ARG A 755 27.19 8.19 25.70
C ARG A 755 27.15 7.18 26.86
N LEU A 756 26.28 7.40 27.84
CA LEU A 756 26.18 6.63 29.08
C LEU A 756 25.42 5.32 28.87
N LEU A 757 24.51 5.27 27.89
CA LEU A 757 23.71 4.10 27.54
C LEU A 757 24.37 3.32 26.40
N CYS A 758 24.63 2.03 26.62
CA CYS A 758 25.10 1.08 25.60
C CYS A 758 23.94 0.47 24.82
N SER A 759 22.86 0.12 25.53
CA SER A 759 21.65 -0.49 24.99
C SER A 759 20.47 -0.26 25.92
N GLY A 760 19.25 -0.48 25.44
CA GLY A 760 18.05 -0.46 26.26
C GLY A 760 16.86 -1.10 25.55
N HIS A 761 15.97 -1.70 26.31
CA HIS A 761 14.79 -2.40 25.79
C HIS A 761 13.64 -2.30 26.80
N ASP A 762 12.40 -2.16 26.32
CA ASP A 762 11.24 -2.02 27.17
C ASP A 762 10.72 -3.37 27.67
N VAL A 763 9.98 -3.31 28.78
CA VAL A 763 9.24 -4.45 29.33
C VAL A 763 7.81 -4.36 28.80
N SER A 764 7.45 -5.35 27.98
CA SER A 764 6.16 -5.44 27.31
C SER A 764 5.56 -6.85 27.43
N ASP A 765 5.01 -7.37 26.35
CA ASP A 765 4.51 -8.73 26.18
C ASP A 765 5.55 -9.79 26.63
N GLY A 766 5.13 -10.71 27.52
CA GLY A 766 6.00 -11.73 28.13
C GLY A 766 6.87 -11.25 29.30
N GLY A 767 6.85 -9.94 29.61
CA GLY A 767 7.43 -9.36 30.82
C GLY A 767 8.95 -9.23 30.80
N LEU A 768 9.52 -9.04 32.00
CA LEU A 768 10.96 -8.79 32.20
C LEU A 768 11.84 -9.90 31.59
N ILE A 769 11.42 -11.15 31.68
CA ILE A 769 12.21 -12.27 31.13
C ILE A 769 12.36 -12.18 29.62
N THR A 770 11.28 -11.85 28.90
CA THR A 770 11.31 -11.69 27.45
C THR A 770 12.22 -10.52 27.07
N CYS A 771 12.08 -9.37 27.73
CA CYS A 771 12.95 -8.22 27.51
C CYS A 771 14.44 -8.55 27.67
N LEU A 772 14.82 -9.26 28.74
CA LEU A 772 16.22 -9.65 28.98
C LEU A 772 16.74 -10.65 27.94
N LEU A 773 15.91 -11.61 27.53
CA LEU A 773 16.26 -12.57 26.50
C LEU A 773 16.43 -11.90 25.13
N GLU A 774 15.55 -10.96 24.78
CA GLU A 774 15.65 -10.21 23.52
C GLU A 774 16.89 -9.33 23.48
N MET A 775 17.25 -8.68 24.59
CA MET A 775 18.54 -7.97 24.70
C MET A 775 19.73 -8.92 24.52
N ALA A 776 19.69 -10.11 25.13
CA ALA A 776 20.75 -11.11 25.01
C ALA A 776 20.86 -11.68 23.58
N PHE A 777 19.73 -11.91 22.91
CA PHE A 777 19.69 -12.34 21.50
C PHE A 777 20.24 -11.25 20.57
N ALA A 778 19.82 -10.00 20.76
CA ALA A 778 20.30 -8.87 19.96
C ALA A 778 21.80 -8.62 20.17
N GLY A 779 22.30 -8.79 21.40
CA GLY A 779 23.72 -8.70 21.72
C GLY A 779 24.53 -9.96 21.38
N ASN A 780 23.87 -11.04 20.98
CA ASN A 780 24.47 -12.39 20.83
C ASN A 780 25.37 -12.77 22.01
N CYS A 781 24.88 -12.56 23.23
CA CYS A 781 25.64 -12.75 24.46
C CYS A 781 24.85 -13.49 25.54
N GLY A 782 25.54 -13.96 26.58
CA GLY A 782 24.88 -14.40 27.80
C GLY A 782 24.48 -13.21 28.68
N ILE A 783 23.56 -13.43 29.62
CA ILE A 783 23.18 -12.44 30.62
C ILE A 783 23.14 -13.08 32.01
N GLU A 784 23.74 -12.41 32.99
CA GLU A 784 23.67 -12.81 34.40
C GLU A 784 22.95 -11.69 35.17
N VAL A 785 21.76 -11.99 35.67
CA VAL A 785 20.91 -11.01 36.36
C VAL A 785 20.51 -11.56 37.72
N ALA A 786 20.83 -10.82 38.77
CA ALA A 786 20.29 -11.08 40.09
C ALA A 786 18.91 -10.39 40.20
N VAL A 787 17.84 -11.17 40.38
CA VAL A 787 16.49 -10.65 40.64
C VAL A 787 16.24 -10.66 42.15
N PRO A 788 16.35 -9.52 42.86
CA PRO A 788 16.20 -9.49 44.31
C PRO A 788 14.71 -9.62 44.69
N ALA A 789 14.21 -10.83 44.82
CA ALA A 789 12.83 -11.14 45.20
C ALA A 789 12.75 -11.84 46.56
N SER A 790 13.27 -11.22 47.63
CA SER A 790 13.20 -11.80 48.98
C SER A 790 11.75 -11.94 49.46
N GLY A 791 11.24 -13.16 49.53
CA GLY A 791 9.90 -13.48 50.03
C GLY A 791 8.78 -13.54 48.99
N VAL A 792 9.09 -13.50 47.69
CA VAL A 792 8.09 -13.61 46.59
C VAL A 792 8.48 -14.71 45.62
N ASN A 793 7.49 -15.35 45.01
CA ASN A 793 7.71 -16.25 43.88
C ASN A 793 8.32 -15.45 42.71
N ALA A 794 9.35 -15.99 42.06
CA ALA A 794 10.03 -15.34 40.94
C ALA A 794 9.13 -15.21 39.69
N LEU A 795 8.15 -16.10 39.50
CA LEU A 795 7.31 -16.12 38.30
C LEU A 795 6.52 -14.83 38.07
N PRO A 796 5.76 -14.28 39.05
CA PRO A 796 5.11 -12.97 38.90
C PRO A 796 6.08 -11.83 38.56
N VAL A 797 7.32 -11.86 39.04
CA VAL A 797 8.31 -10.80 38.76
C VAL A 797 8.82 -10.90 37.32
N LEU A 798 9.09 -12.12 36.86
CA LEU A 798 9.65 -12.37 35.53
C LEU A 798 8.62 -12.14 34.41
N PHE A 799 7.36 -12.51 34.64
CA PHE A 799 6.29 -12.46 33.63
C PHE A 799 5.31 -11.29 33.83
N ALA A 800 5.59 -10.35 34.73
CA ALA A 800 4.80 -9.12 34.82
C ALA A 800 5.05 -8.24 33.59
N GLU A 801 3.96 -7.91 32.89
CA GLU A 801 3.94 -7.00 31.73
C GLU A 801 3.67 -5.55 32.16
N GLU A 802 4.18 -5.15 33.34
CA GLU A 802 4.08 -3.76 33.78
C GLU A 802 5.02 -2.88 32.95
N PRO A 803 4.63 -1.64 32.58
CA PRO A 803 5.49 -0.73 31.82
C PRO A 803 6.85 -0.53 32.50
N GLY A 804 7.93 -0.84 31.81
CA GLY A 804 9.29 -0.75 32.33
C GLY A 804 10.33 -0.61 31.23
N LEU A 805 11.58 -0.33 31.62
CA LEU A 805 12.72 -0.21 30.72
C LEU A 805 13.95 -0.83 31.39
N VAL A 806 14.65 -1.71 30.67
CA VAL A 806 15.97 -2.23 31.05
C VAL A 806 17.02 -1.44 30.28
N LEU A 807 18.03 -0.93 30.99
CA LEU A 807 19.09 -0.08 30.43
C LEU A 807 20.46 -0.68 30.74
N GLU A 808 21.31 -0.77 29.73
CA GLU A 808 22.72 -1.12 29.89
C GLU A 808 23.56 0.17 29.90
N VAL A 809 24.35 0.37 30.96
CA VAL A 809 25.16 1.58 31.16
C VAL A 809 26.66 1.28 31.20
N ARG A 810 27.47 2.22 30.70
CA ARG A 810 28.93 2.17 30.81
C ARG A 810 29.41 2.97 32.01
N VAL A 811 30.11 2.34 32.95
CA VAL A 811 30.74 3.01 34.10
C VAL A 811 32.25 3.06 33.89
N SER A 812 32.85 4.25 33.94
CA SER A 812 34.30 4.45 33.90
C SER A 812 34.81 5.19 35.15
N VAL A 813 36.04 4.88 35.61
CA VAL A 813 36.70 5.51 36.77
C VAL A 813 38.07 6.04 36.33
N ASN A 814 38.40 7.29 36.69
CA ASN A 814 39.60 8.07 36.34
C ASN A 814 39.63 8.81 34.98
N GLY A 815 38.49 9.06 34.36
CA GLY A 815 38.19 10.28 33.59
C GLY A 815 39.08 10.71 32.39
N ALA A 816 40.06 9.93 31.95
CA ALA A 816 40.96 10.34 30.87
C ALA A 816 40.66 9.59 29.56
N VAL A 817 39.79 10.19 28.76
CA VAL A 817 39.67 9.91 27.32
C VAL A 817 40.65 10.83 26.60
N VAL A 818 41.70 10.29 25.99
CA VAL A 818 42.75 11.09 25.33
C VAL A 818 42.34 11.51 23.91
N LEU A 819 41.38 10.81 23.30
CA LEU A 819 40.68 11.17 22.05
C LEU A 819 39.47 10.24 21.89
N GLU A 820 38.25 10.79 21.85
CA GLU A 820 37.03 10.04 21.51
C GLU A 820 36.22 10.87 20.52
N GLU A 821 36.43 10.57 19.26
CA GLU A 821 35.66 11.09 18.14
C GLU A 821 35.19 9.87 17.34
N PRO A 822 34.02 9.92 16.67
CA PRO A 822 33.62 8.84 15.77
C PRO A 822 34.76 8.54 14.80
N VAL A 823 35.09 7.26 14.56
CA VAL A 823 36.17 6.88 13.62
C VAL A 823 35.99 7.56 12.28
N GLY A 824 34.75 7.77 11.83
CA GLY A 824 34.43 8.54 10.63
C GLY A 824 34.87 10.02 10.67
N GLN A 825 34.77 10.71 11.82
CA GLN A 825 35.25 12.09 11.96
C GLN A 825 36.77 12.16 12.08
N LEU A 826 37.39 11.24 12.81
CA LEU A 826 38.87 11.16 12.88
C LEU A 826 39.46 10.80 11.52
N ARG A 827 38.82 9.88 10.80
CA ARG A 827 39.18 9.51 9.43
C ARG A 827 38.94 10.65 8.46
N ALA A 828 37.84 11.39 8.58
CA ALA A 828 37.60 12.59 7.78
C ALA A 828 38.67 13.67 8.04
N LEU A 829 39.01 13.95 9.30
CA LEU A 829 40.08 14.89 9.67
C LEU A 829 41.47 14.42 9.20
N TRP A 830 41.73 13.12 9.25
CA TRP A 830 42.98 12.50 8.80
C TRP A 830 43.08 12.50 7.27
N GLU A 831 41.99 12.18 6.56
CA GLU A 831 41.90 12.21 5.10
C GLU A 831 41.78 13.64 4.56
N GLU A 832 41.31 14.62 5.33
CA GLU A 832 41.15 16.03 4.90
C GLU A 832 42.46 16.59 4.35
N THR A 833 43.59 16.32 5.01
CA THR A 833 44.88 16.82 4.53
C THR A 833 45.28 16.14 3.21
N SER A 834 45.07 14.82 3.07
CA SER A 834 45.28 14.11 1.80
C SER A 834 44.33 14.58 0.71
N PHE A 835 43.07 14.84 1.03
CA PHE A 835 42.06 15.39 0.13
C PHE A 835 42.42 16.81 -0.33
N GLN A 836 42.89 17.67 0.57
CA GLN A 836 43.35 19.02 0.24
C GLN A 836 44.64 18.98 -0.59
N LEU A 837 45.56 18.06 -0.30
CA LEU A 837 46.77 17.84 -1.09
C LEU A 837 46.47 17.26 -2.47
N ASP A 838 45.58 16.27 -2.58
CA ASP A 838 45.06 15.73 -3.85
C ASP A 838 44.34 16.81 -4.65
N ARG A 839 43.58 17.69 -3.99
CA ARG A 839 42.93 18.85 -4.62
C ARG A 839 43.93 19.91 -5.12
N LEU A 840 45.09 20.03 -4.48
CA LEU A 840 46.18 20.95 -4.87
C LEU A 840 47.14 20.34 -5.89
N GLN A 841 47.22 19.00 -5.95
CA GLN A 841 48.05 18.22 -6.89
C GLN A 841 47.29 17.82 -8.16
N ALA A 842 45.95 17.75 -8.09
CA ALA A 842 45.09 17.71 -9.26
C ALA A 842 45.18 19.06 -9.99
N GLU A 843 45.49 19.04 -11.29
CA GLU A 843 45.55 20.26 -12.11
C GLU A 843 44.29 21.13 -11.87
N PRO A 844 44.42 22.46 -11.64
CA PRO A 844 43.31 23.35 -11.31
C PRO A 844 42.30 23.58 -12.46
N HIS A 845 42.42 22.82 -13.54
CA HIS A 845 41.38 22.68 -14.54
C HIS A 845 40.45 21.53 -14.12
N CYS A 846 39.71 21.71 -13.02
CA CYS A 846 38.47 20.97 -12.86
C CYS A 846 37.59 21.35 -14.07
N GLY A 847 37.56 20.46 -15.07
CA GLY A 847 36.48 20.47 -16.04
C GLY A 847 35.12 20.47 -15.33
N PRO A 848 34.04 20.84 -16.01
CA PRO A 848 32.70 20.81 -15.41
C PRO A 848 32.44 19.44 -14.78
N ALA A 849 31.82 19.43 -13.58
CA ALA A 849 31.45 18.21 -12.86
C ALA A 849 30.78 17.21 -13.81
N PRO A 850 31.17 15.93 -13.79
CA PRO A 850 30.62 14.93 -14.69
C PRO A 850 29.11 14.84 -14.46
N ARG A 851 28.33 14.96 -15.55
CA ARG A 851 26.88 14.85 -15.48
C ARG A 851 26.45 13.41 -15.47
N VAL A 852 25.48 13.07 -14.64
CA VAL A 852 24.81 11.77 -14.61
C VAL A 852 23.34 11.91 -14.95
N ALA A 853 22.80 10.97 -15.74
CA ALA A 853 21.38 10.92 -16.07
C ALA A 853 20.74 9.73 -15.36
N ILE A 854 19.84 9.99 -14.41
CA ILE A 854 19.12 8.94 -13.69
C ILE A 854 17.89 8.55 -14.51
N PHE A 855 17.84 7.30 -14.92
CA PHE A 855 16.79 6.77 -15.78
C PHE A 855 15.73 6.06 -14.94
N ARG A 856 14.48 6.34 -15.25
CA ARG A 856 13.33 5.82 -14.53
C ARG A 856 12.23 5.50 -15.52
N GLU A 857 11.40 4.52 -15.18
CA GLU A 857 10.21 4.14 -15.94
C GLU A 857 9.00 4.04 -14.99
N GLU A 858 7.84 3.67 -15.51
CA GLU A 858 6.68 3.22 -14.74
C GLU A 858 7.07 2.21 -13.64
N GLY A 859 6.47 2.33 -12.45
CA GLY A 859 6.74 1.46 -11.30
C GLY A 859 8.08 1.65 -10.58
N SER A 860 9.05 2.34 -11.19
CA SER A 860 10.36 2.59 -10.58
C SER A 860 10.23 3.45 -9.30
N ASN A 861 10.87 3.13 -8.17
CA ASN A 861 10.65 3.82 -6.90
C ASN A 861 11.90 4.29 -6.12
N GLY A 862 13.11 4.02 -6.63
CA GLY A 862 14.39 4.33 -5.95
C GLY A 862 15.28 5.38 -6.65
N ASP A 863 14.67 6.34 -7.36
CA ASP A 863 15.41 7.31 -8.17
C ASP A 863 16.03 8.44 -7.34
N ARG A 864 15.55 8.64 -6.11
CA ARG A 864 15.89 9.80 -5.28
C ARG A 864 17.13 9.55 -4.44
N GLU A 865 17.20 8.44 -3.73
CA GLU A 865 18.39 7.99 -3.01
C GLU A 865 19.58 7.83 -3.95
N MET A 866 19.31 7.43 -5.19
CA MET A 866 20.33 7.34 -6.21
C MET A 866 20.83 8.72 -6.66
N ALA A 867 19.92 9.68 -6.79
CA ALA A 867 20.29 11.07 -7.03
C ALA A 867 21.17 11.60 -5.88
N ASP A 868 20.76 11.37 -4.64
CA ASP A 868 21.54 11.79 -3.47
C ASP A 868 22.94 11.14 -3.46
N ALA A 869 23.05 9.84 -3.73
CA ALA A 869 24.35 9.14 -3.78
C ALA A 869 25.29 9.73 -4.84
N PHE A 870 24.80 10.00 -6.05
CA PHE A 870 25.61 10.60 -7.11
C PHE A 870 25.95 12.08 -6.87
N HIS A 871 25.04 12.84 -6.25
CA HIS A 871 25.31 14.21 -5.83
C HIS A 871 26.43 14.25 -4.79
N LEU A 872 26.38 13.34 -3.80
CA LEU A 872 27.45 13.19 -2.80
C LEU A 872 28.79 12.79 -3.42
N ALA A 873 28.77 11.99 -4.49
CA ALA A 873 29.96 11.64 -5.26
C ALA A 873 30.47 12.76 -6.19
N GLY A 874 29.84 13.94 -6.19
CA GLY A 874 30.27 15.12 -6.94
C GLY A 874 29.77 15.21 -8.39
N PHE A 875 28.74 14.45 -8.77
CA PHE A 875 28.15 14.50 -10.11
C PHE A 875 27.09 15.62 -10.23
N GLU A 876 26.97 16.21 -11.43
CA GLU A 876 25.85 17.10 -11.75
C GLU A 876 24.65 16.26 -12.23
N LEU A 877 23.55 16.29 -11.47
CA LEU A 877 22.40 15.42 -11.69
C LEU A 877 21.42 15.99 -12.73
N CYS A 878 21.09 15.20 -13.74
CA CYS A 878 19.97 15.47 -14.66
C CYS A 878 18.87 14.42 -14.47
N LYS A 879 17.63 14.85 -14.19
CA LYS A 879 16.44 13.98 -14.19
C LYS A 879 16.13 13.54 -15.61
N GLY A 880 16.19 12.24 -15.89
CA GLY A 880 15.72 11.68 -17.17
C GLY A 880 14.21 11.92 -17.38
N GLY A 881 13.81 12.18 -18.63
CA GLY A 881 12.41 12.26 -19.04
C GLY A 881 11.85 10.95 -19.57
N ARG A 882 10.52 10.94 -19.77
CA ARG A 882 9.69 9.90 -20.39
C ARG A 882 10.39 9.17 -21.53
N SER A 883 10.73 7.91 -21.34
CA SER A 883 11.32 7.03 -22.35
C SER A 883 12.61 7.55 -23.00
N TRP A 884 13.43 6.61 -23.43
CA TRP A 884 14.60 6.90 -24.25
C TRP A 884 14.24 7.83 -25.43
N ALA A 885 13.07 7.69 -26.06
CA ALA A 885 12.69 8.50 -27.21
C ALA A 885 12.57 10.03 -26.95
N SER A 886 12.06 10.50 -25.80
CA SER A 886 11.91 11.95 -25.55
C SER A 886 13.20 12.63 -25.10
N VAL A 887 14.03 11.92 -24.33
CA VAL A 887 15.37 12.39 -23.95
C VAL A 887 16.27 12.43 -25.18
N MET A 888 16.20 11.41 -26.03
CA MET A 888 17.04 11.33 -27.24
C MET A 888 16.57 12.25 -28.39
N GLY A 889 15.29 12.64 -28.44
CA GLY A 889 14.73 13.51 -29.48
C GLY A 889 14.87 15.02 -29.22
N HIS A 890 14.86 15.47 -27.96
CA HIS A 890 14.96 16.90 -27.61
C HIS A 890 16.28 17.31 -26.94
N ALA A 891 16.98 16.40 -26.27
CA ALA A 891 18.35 16.65 -25.82
C ALA A 891 19.29 16.04 -26.85
N GLY A 892 19.72 16.83 -27.84
CA GLY A 892 20.75 16.44 -28.80
C GLY A 892 21.96 15.83 -28.08
N MET A 893 22.02 14.49 -28.10
CA MET A 893 23.09 13.68 -27.51
C MET A 893 24.41 13.83 -28.30
N GLU A 894 24.35 14.55 -29.42
CA GLU A 894 25.47 14.82 -30.34
C GLU A 894 26.54 15.78 -29.79
N ARG A 895 26.32 16.49 -28.68
CA ARG A 895 27.24 17.56 -28.21
C ARG A 895 27.96 17.34 -26.87
N ARG A 896 27.76 16.25 -26.13
CA ARG A 896 28.13 16.23 -24.68
C ARG A 896 29.01 15.03 -24.27
N ARG A 897 30.23 15.37 -23.79
CA ARG A 897 31.36 14.48 -23.38
C ARG A 897 31.26 13.90 -21.95
N SER A 898 30.06 13.73 -21.36
CA SER A 898 29.94 13.34 -19.93
C SER A 898 29.40 11.92 -19.74
N PRO A 899 29.85 11.18 -18.71
CA PRO A 899 29.50 9.78 -18.46
C PRO A 899 28.05 9.62 -17.94
N LEU A 900 27.22 8.95 -18.73
CA LEU A 900 25.78 8.78 -18.50
C LEU A 900 25.52 7.45 -17.76
N ILE A 901 25.10 7.48 -16.50
CA ILE A 901 24.93 6.25 -15.71
C ILE A 901 23.44 5.96 -15.59
N PRO A 902 22.87 5.02 -16.38
CA PRO A 902 21.51 4.57 -16.17
C PRO A 902 21.45 3.82 -14.86
N VAL A 903 21.14 4.54 -13.79
CA VAL A 903 20.72 3.91 -12.56
C VAL A 903 19.22 3.82 -12.56
N LEU A 904 18.76 2.60 -12.45
CA LEU A 904 17.43 2.14 -12.77
C LEU A 904 16.97 1.47 -11.47
N THR A 905 15.81 1.86 -11.00
CA THR A 905 15.43 1.69 -9.59
C THR A 905 14.48 0.50 -9.43
N PRO A 906 14.27 -0.03 -8.21
CA PRO A 906 13.33 -1.14 -7.99
C PRO A 906 11.96 -0.78 -8.56
N ALA A 907 11.29 -1.74 -9.19
CA ALA A 907 9.96 -1.57 -9.78
C ALA A 907 9.15 -2.86 -9.67
N SER A 908 7.85 -2.68 -9.54
CA SER A 908 6.84 -3.69 -9.24
C SER A 908 6.15 -4.37 -10.41
N CYS A 909 6.31 -3.81 -11.59
CA CYS A 909 5.64 -4.24 -12.81
C CYS A 909 6.67 -4.52 -13.91
N SER A 910 6.23 -5.28 -14.93
CA SER A 910 7.10 -6.08 -15.79
C SER A 910 8.31 -5.30 -16.34
N LEU A 911 9.51 -5.75 -15.95
CA LEU A 911 10.77 -5.33 -16.58
C LEU A 911 10.75 -5.51 -18.09
N LEU A 912 9.93 -6.47 -18.56
CA LEU A 912 9.61 -6.72 -19.96
C LEU A 912 9.01 -5.49 -20.64
N GLY A 913 8.12 -4.73 -20.00
CA GLY A 913 7.58 -3.50 -20.57
C GLY A 913 8.64 -2.43 -20.82
N TRP A 914 9.58 -2.30 -19.89
CA TRP A 914 10.70 -1.38 -20.04
C TRP A 914 11.68 -1.83 -21.14
N ALA A 915 12.04 -3.11 -21.14
CA ALA A 915 12.87 -3.69 -22.18
C ALA A 915 12.18 -3.58 -23.56
N ALA A 916 10.88 -3.82 -23.65
CA ALA A 916 10.08 -3.67 -24.86
C ALA A 916 10.10 -2.23 -25.40
N ALA A 917 9.93 -1.24 -24.51
CA ALA A 917 9.96 0.18 -24.88
C ALA A 917 11.28 0.62 -25.52
N VAL A 918 12.38 -0.10 -25.24
CA VAL A 918 13.71 0.14 -25.80
C VAL A 918 13.97 -0.73 -27.02
N THR A 919 13.68 -2.03 -26.93
CA THR A 919 13.95 -3.04 -27.96
C THR A 919 13.13 -2.80 -29.22
N PHE A 920 11.84 -2.48 -29.07
CA PHE A 920 10.93 -2.31 -30.21
C PHE A 920 10.80 -0.85 -30.68
N ASN A 921 11.43 0.10 -30.00
CA ASN A 921 11.50 1.48 -30.46
C ASN A 921 12.82 1.73 -31.23
N PRO A 922 12.77 1.95 -32.55
CA PRO A 922 13.98 2.04 -33.38
C PRO A 922 14.93 3.17 -32.96
N GLN A 923 14.37 4.32 -32.54
CA GLN A 923 15.14 5.48 -32.13
C GLN A 923 15.82 5.24 -30.78
N ALA A 924 15.07 4.76 -29.79
CA ALA A 924 15.60 4.43 -28.47
C ALA A 924 16.70 3.36 -28.55
N GLY A 925 16.46 2.28 -29.28
CA GLY A 925 17.42 1.19 -29.44
C GLY A 925 18.69 1.62 -30.18
N ALA A 926 18.58 2.46 -31.23
CA ALA A 926 19.75 2.97 -31.97
C ALA A 926 20.64 3.84 -31.09
N GLU A 927 20.03 4.69 -30.28
CA GLU A 927 20.72 5.61 -29.40
C GLU A 927 21.38 4.90 -28.21
N LEU A 928 20.70 3.92 -27.63
CA LEU A 928 21.27 3.06 -26.61
C LEU A 928 22.49 2.26 -27.13
N ARG A 929 22.41 1.74 -28.37
CA ARG A 929 23.55 1.09 -29.04
C ARG A 929 24.70 2.08 -29.29
N ARG A 930 24.39 3.29 -29.76
CA ARG A 930 25.39 4.35 -29.96
C ARG A 930 26.09 4.72 -28.66
N PHE A 931 25.34 4.81 -27.56
CA PHE A 931 25.87 5.06 -26.23
C PHE A 931 26.80 3.92 -25.78
N ARG A 932 26.39 2.65 -25.88
CA ARG A 932 27.22 1.49 -25.51
C ARG A 932 28.54 1.40 -26.27
N GLN A 933 28.58 1.86 -27.52
CA GLN A 933 29.77 1.81 -28.37
C GLN A 933 30.79 2.90 -28.05
N ARG A 934 30.45 3.87 -27.19
CA ARG A 934 31.37 4.93 -26.82
C ARG A 934 32.47 4.41 -25.87
N PRO A 935 33.74 4.78 -26.09
CA PRO A 935 34.85 4.34 -25.24
C PRO A 935 34.96 5.12 -23.92
N ASP A 936 34.16 6.17 -23.74
CA ASP A 936 34.20 7.13 -22.62
C ASP A 936 32.93 7.08 -21.74
N THR A 937 32.22 5.95 -21.75
CA THR A 937 30.94 5.78 -21.06
C THR A 937 30.99 4.67 -20.02
N PHE A 938 30.25 4.85 -18.93
CA PHE A 938 30.06 3.88 -17.85
C PHE A 938 28.56 3.72 -17.55
N SER A 939 28.13 2.54 -17.10
CA SER A 939 26.72 2.28 -16.74
C SER A 939 26.64 1.40 -15.50
N LEU A 940 25.60 1.60 -14.68
CA LEU A 940 25.38 0.89 -13.42
C LEU A 940 23.90 0.51 -13.28
N GLY A 941 23.55 -0.76 -13.48
CA GLY A 941 22.22 -1.28 -13.17
C GLY A 941 22.16 -1.79 -11.74
N VAL A 942 21.22 -1.29 -10.93
CA VAL A 942 20.98 -1.74 -9.54
C VAL A 942 19.60 -2.39 -9.47
N CYS A 943 19.45 -3.55 -8.82
CA CYS A 943 18.16 -4.25 -8.70
C CYS A 943 17.46 -4.43 -10.07
N ASN A 944 16.27 -3.84 -10.30
CA ASN A 944 15.58 -3.83 -11.59
C ASN A 944 16.41 -3.27 -12.74
N GLY A 945 17.37 -2.39 -12.46
CA GLY A 945 18.35 -1.97 -13.42
C GLY A 945 19.24 -3.05 -13.95
N CYS A 946 19.72 -3.92 -13.06
CA CYS A 946 20.51 -5.08 -13.44
C CYS A 946 19.68 -6.01 -14.34
N GLN A 947 18.43 -6.26 -13.97
CA GLN A 947 17.49 -7.08 -14.75
C GLN A 947 17.15 -6.48 -16.12
N LEU A 948 16.97 -5.16 -16.22
CA LEU A 948 16.78 -4.49 -17.52
C LEU A 948 18.00 -4.66 -18.42
N LEU A 949 19.20 -4.40 -17.88
CA LEU A 949 20.43 -4.57 -18.64
C LEU A 949 20.61 -6.03 -19.09
N ALA A 950 20.19 -6.99 -18.26
CA ALA A 950 20.15 -8.40 -18.62
C ALA A 950 19.22 -8.67 -19.80
N LEU A 951 17.97 -8.20 -19.74
CA LEU A 951 16.96 -8.36 -20.79
C LEU A 951 17.37 -7.69 -22.12
N LEU A 952 18.16 -6.62 -22.05
CA LEU A 952 18.70 -5.92 -23.22
C LEU A 952 19.95 -6.62 -23.80
N GLY A 953 20.44 -7.70 -23.18
CA GLY A 953 21.67 -8.40 -23.60
C GLY A 953 22.94 -7.60 -23.33
N TRP A 954 22.94 -6.78 -22.28
CA TRP A 954 24.11 -5.98 -21.86
C TRP A 954 24.96 -6.70 -20.83
N VAL A 955 24.31 -7.49 -19.97
CA VAL A 955 24.87 -8.37 -18.94
C VAL A 955 24.10 -9.70 -19.01
N GLY A 956 24.62 -10.80 -18.45
CA GLY A 956 23.89 -12.08 -18.39
C GLY A 956 22.52 -11.96 -17.71
N GLY A 957 21.68 -13.00 -17.82
CA GLY A 957 20.22 -13.06 -17.52
C GLY A 957 19.70 -12.50 -16.17
N SER A 958 18.36 -12.43 -16.03
CA SER A 958 17.63 -11.72 -14.95
C SER A 958 17.71 -12.37 -13.55
N TYR A 959 18.22 -13.60 -13.48
CA TYR A 959 18.78 -14.25 -12.29
C TYR A 959 20.23 -14.63 -12.63
N MET A 960 21.09 -14.92 -11.65
CA MET A 960 22.31 -15.72 -11.92
C MET A 960 21.92 -17.17 -12.27
N ALA A 961 21.00 -17.33 -13.22
CA ALA A 961 20.60 -18.57 -13.86
C ALA A 961 21.39 -18.63 -15.16
N PHE A 962 22.46 -19.42 -15.14
CA PHE A 962 23.30 -19.61 -16.29
C PHE A 962 22.66 -20.65 -17.21
N SER A 963 22.70 -20.40 -18.51
CA SER A 963 22.25 -21.37 -19.52
C SER A 963 23.01 -22.70 -19.43
N SER A 964 24.22 -22.69 -18.84
CA SER A 964 24.95 -23.89 -18.46
C SER A 964 25.94 -23.65 -17.30
N PRO A 965 26.31 -24.69 -16.53
CA PRO A 965 27.36 -24.61 -15.49
C PRO A 965 28.73 -24.18 -16.04
N GLU A 966 29.02 -24.45 -17.31
CA GLU A 966 30.27 -24.03 -17.96
C GLU A 966 30.34 -22.51 -18.14
N LEU A 967 29.22 -21.85 -18.42
CA LEU A 967 29.16 -20.39 -18.51
C LEU A 967 29.44 -19.75 -17.15
N GLN A 968 28.89 -20.31 -16.07
CA GLN A 968 29.19 -19.89 -14.70
C GLN A 968 30.69 -19.98 -14.41
N ALA A 969 31.29 -21.15 -14.64
CA ALA A 969 32.72 -21.36 -14.40
C ALA A 969 33.59 -20.40 -15.21
N GLN A 970 33.20 -20.04 -16.44
CA GLN A 970 33.90 -19.06 -17.25
C GLN A 970 33.80 -17.63 -16.70
N ILE A 971 32.65 -17.24 -16.15
CA ILE A 971 32.44 -15.92 -15.54
C ILE A 971 33.33 -15.77 -14.30
N GLU A 972 33.35 -16.78 -13.43
CA GLU A 972 34.21 -16.82 -12.25
C GLU A 972 35.70 -16.81 -12.63
N ALA A 973 36.11 -17.69 -13.55
CA ALA A 973 37.51 -17.78 -13.99
C ALA A 973 38.03 -16.49 -14.66
N ARG A 974 37.14 -15.69 -15.26
CA ARG A 974 37.47 -14.40 -15.88
C ARG A 974 37.37 -13.23 -14.90
N GLY A 975 37.03 -13.45 -13.63
CA GLY A 975 36.88 -12.41 -12.62
C GLY A 975 35.76 -11.42 -12.92
N LEU A 976 34.69 -11.87 -13.57
CA LEU A 976 33.56 -11.02 -13.99
C LEU A 976 32.46 -10.92 -12.92
N ALA A 977 32.59 -11.61 -11.80
CA ALA A 977 31.68 -11.55 -10.65
C ALA A 977 32.37 -10.88 -9.45
N PRO A 978 32.33 -9.53 -9.32
CA PRO A 978 33.05 -8.83 -8.25
C PRO A 978 32.35 -8.88 -6.87
N LEU A 979 31.11 -9.33 -6.78
CA LEU A 979 30.31 -9.33 -5.55
C LEU A 979 29.75 -10.72 -5.29
N HIS A 980 29.85 -11.18 -4.03
CA HIS A 980 29.29 -12.44 -3.55
C HIS A 980 28.61 -12.24 -2.19
N TRP A 981 27.50 -12.93 -1.97
CA TRP A 981 26.94 -13.22 -0.65
C TRP A 981 27.90 -14.11 0.12
N ALA A 982 28.14 -13.75 1.38
CA ALA A 982 29.07 -14.46 2.25
C ALA A 982 28.40 -14.90 3.54
N ASP A 983 28.94 -15.97 4.13
CA ASP A 983 28.63 -16.36 5.50
C ASP A 983 29.33 -15.47 6.54
N ASP A 984 29.09 -15.73 7.82
CA ASP A 984 29.66 -14.95 8.92
C ASP A 984 31.20 -15.02 8.99
N ASP A 985 31.81 -16.03 8.36
CA ASP A 985 33.27 -16.20 8.23
C ASP A 985 33.82 -15.49 6.98
N GLY A 986 32.96 -14.89 6.15
CA GLY A 986 33.32 -14.17 4.93
C GLY A 986 33.50 -15.07 3.69
N ASN A 987 33.08 -16.34 3.75
CA ASN A 987 33.16 -17.25 2.61
C ASN A 987 31.89 -17.16 1.74
N PRO A 988 31.99 -17.25 0.39
CA PRO A 988 30.81 -17.26 -0.46
C PRO A 988 29.81 -18.36 -0.09
N THR A 989 28.51 -18.04 -0.04
CA THR A 989 27.48 -18.97 0.44
C THR A 989 26.24 -19.02 -0.45
N GLU A 990 25.59 -20.18 -0.47
CA GLU A 990 24.27 -20.41 -1.09
C GLU A 990 23.17 -20.61 -0.04
N GLN A 991 23.52 -20.56 1.25
CA GLN A 991 22.60 -20.86 2.33
C GLN A 991 21.66 -19.68 2.61
N TYR A 992 20.35 -19.91 2.59
CA TYR A 992 19.36 -18.95 3.06
C TYR A 992 19.42 -18.79 4.59
N PRO A 993 19.33 -17.57 5.16
CA PRO A 993 19.09 -16.27 4.51
C PRO A 993 20.35 -15.49 4.11
N LEU A 994 21.56 -15.99 4.37
CA LEU A 994 22.83 -15.30 4.05
C LEU A 994 22.97 -15.04 2.55
N ASN A 995 22.51 -15.99 1.74
CA ASN A 995 22.16 -15.80 0.35
C ASN A 995 20.63 -15.72 0.21
N PRO A 996 20.06 -14.52 0.03
CA PRO A 996 18.61 -14.31 0.09
C PRO A 996 17.87 -14.83 -1.15
N ASN A 997 18.57 -15.14 -2.24
CA ASN A 997 17.96 -15.51 -3.53
C ASN A 997 18.49 -16.83 -4.12
N GLY A 998 19.36 -17.53 -3.40
CA GLY A 998 19.93 -18.82 -3.81
C GLY A 998 20.86 -18.72 -5.03
N SER A 999 21.46 -17.56 -5.30
CA SER A 999 22.36 -17.41 -6.46
C SER A 999 23.56 -18.36 -6.35
N PRO A 1000 23.86 -19.16 -7.40
CA PRO A 1000 24.98 -20.12 -7.39
C PRO A 1000 26.32 -19.45 -7.08
N GLY A 1001 27.17 -20.14 -6.32
CA GLY A 1001 28.46 -19.63 -5.85
C GLY A 1001 28.36 -18.41 -4.93
N GLY A 1002 27.15 -18.02 -4.52
CA GLY A 1002 26.90 -16.78 -3.80
C GLY A 1002 26.94 -15.52 -4.68
N MET A 1003 27.03 -15.60 -6.00
CA MET A 1003 27.24 -14.41 -6.83
C MET A 1003 26.12 -13.36 -6.70
N ALA A 1004 26.50 -12.10 -6.51
CA ALA A 1004 25.58 -10.98 -6.26
C ALA A 1004 25.73 -9.80 -7.24
N GLY A 1005 26.74 -9.83 -8.13
CA GLY A 1005 26.93 -8.78 -9.14
C GLY A 1005 27.85 -9.21 -10.28
N LEU A 1006 27.67 -8.60 -11.45
CA LEU A 1006 28.48 -8.83 -12.66
C LEU A 1006 29.13 -7.53 -13.14
N PHE A 1007 30.36 -7.65 -13.65
CA PHE A 1007 31.11 -6.57 -14.27
C PHE A 1007 31.53 -6.95 -15.69
N ILE A 1008 31.26 -6.07 -16.66
CA ILE A 1008 31.64 -6.28 -18.06
C ILE A 1008 32.42 -5.06 -18.55
N ASN A 1009 33.64 -5.31 -19.05
CA ASN A 1009 34.43 -4.31 -19.75
C ASN A 1009 34.21 -4.44 -21.27
N ALA A 1010 33.70 -3.37 -21.90
CA ALA A 1010 33.44 -3.33 -23.34
C ALA A 1010 34.68 -3.64 -24.22
N ARG A 1011 35.90 -3.51 -23.68
CA ARG A 1011 37.16 -3.84 -24.40
C ARG A 1011 37.49 -5.34 -24.45
N ASN A 1012 36.94 -6.16 -23.56
CA ASN A 1012 37.29 -7.60 -23.45
C ASN A 1012 36.19 -8.54 -23.99
N TRP A 1013 35.04 -8.01 -24.40
CA TRP A 1013 33.91 -8.79 -24.88
C TRP A 1013 33.66 -8.54 -26.37
N THR A 1014 34.67 -8.85 -27.19
CA THR A 1014 34.55 -8.84 -28.65
C THR A 1014 34.34 -10.27 -29.18
N ARG A 1015 33.13 -10.51 -29.71
CA ARG A 1015 32.82 -11.30 -30.91
C ARG A 1015 33.01 -12.83 -30.98
N GLU A 1016 33.53 -13.53 -29.98
CA GLU A 1016 33.59 -15.01 -30.03
C GLU A 1016 32.78 -15.65 -28.89
N GLY A 1017 31.57 -16.11 -29.22
CA GLY A 1017 30.68 -16.83 -28.32
C GLY A 1017 29.34 -16.11 -28.15
N GLY A 1018 28.42 -16.30 -29.10
CA GLY A 1018 27.03 -15.94 -28.91
C GLY A 1018 26.41 -16.75 -27.77
N CYS A 1019 25.63 -16.09 -26.92
CA CYS A 1019 24.63 -16.75 -26.08
C CYS A 1019 23.44 -17.13 -26.96
#